data_AF-A0A8J6UPB5-F1
#
_entry.id   AF-A0A8J6UPB5-F1
#
_cell.length_a   1.000
_cell.length_b   1.000
_cell.length_c   1.000
_cell.angle_alpha   90.00
_cell.angle_beta   90.00
_cell.angle_gamma   90.00
#
_symmetry.space_group_name_H-M   'P 1'
#
loop_
_entity.id
_entity.type
_entity.pdbx_description
1 polymer ?
#
loop_
_entity_poly.entity_id
_entity_poly.type
_entity_poly.pdbx_seq_one_letter_code
_entity_poly.pdbx_strand_id
1 'polypeptide(L)'
;MGARLVLIRQIWRILLVVALLPTMVLASQPQLIDVRYNNLVNDQFELELVFDQPFLPPQTTVAKLPEQVIVSFPDSVSAMTLSSIPVDEKGVQRVNFFQTSEGLAVHTVMDRLRPYSGRIQGNSYILSLGRVDGADNDDLPDYLNEITAIDFRRSDSGGGDVLIFLARNSVAADVIQQGEKVVVSFFDVSITEALVALLDVTDFATVVESIDVQQQQQKVTLTIAANGDYRFHHQQVDNLFTVSLEPVLEAEIAQQSKYSGKPISLNFQDIPVRTVLQIIADHNGFNLVTTDTITGNMTLRLDGVPWDQALDMILKIRGLGKRMEGNILLVAPADELAIREAQELRAQQEVEKLAPLFAEYVQINYAKADDIAELLKNDEANMLSERGSVTVDERTNTLLIRDTAEQLEEVRRLITVLDRPVKQVLIESRVVNVRDSVGEELGVRWGITNTFDAGSGNGATSGTIEGANDANNGVVPSIADRMNVDLPVANAAGSIAFQVAKLADGTVIDLELSALEVENKGEIIASPRITTANQKPAYIEQGVEIPYEEATSSGATNIEFKKAVLSLRVTPHITPDNRIILDLVITQDTQGEEVPTSAGGRAVAIDKQEIGTQVLVDNGETVVLGGIYQQINTKSVSKVPVLGDLPAVGWLFRNTNESNEKRELLIFVTPRIITETL
;
A
#
# COMPACT_ATOMS: atom_id res chain seq x y z
N MET A 1 100.34 16.97 -2.16
CA MET A 1 100.30 15.86 -1.18
C MET A 1 98.97 15.14 -1.31
N GLY A 2 98.86 14.27 -2.32
CA GLY A 2 97.70 13.43 -2.55
C GLY A 2 98.08 11.99 -2.30
N ALA A 3 97.53 11.39 -1.24
CA ALA A 3 97.43 9.94 -0.99
C ALA A 3 96.71 9.60 0.34
N ARG A 4 95.88 10.48 0.91
CA ARG A 4 95.19 10.22 2.19
C ARG A 4 93.72 10.70 2.26
N LEU A 5 93.03 10.74 1.10
CA LEU A 5 91.63 11.19 1.03
C LEU A 5 90.66 10.20 0.38
N VAL A 6 91.09 8.96 0.11
CA VAL A 6 90.21 7.91 -0.44
C VAL A 6 89.78 6.87 0.62
N LEU A 7 90.46 6.79 1.77
CA LEU A 7 90.15 5.80 2.83
C LEU A 7 89.07 6.23 3.83
N ILE A 8 88.68 7.51 3.90
CA ILE A 8 87.66 8.00 4.85
C ILE A 8 86.24 7.96 4.28
N ARG A 9 86.07 7.83 2.96
CA ARG A 9 84.74 7.63 2.34
C ARG A 9 84.29 6.17 2.25
N GLN A 10 85.18 5.19 2.46
CA GLN A 10 84.82 3.77 2.48
C GLN A 10 84.41 3.24 3.86
N ILE A 11 84.84 3.88 4.96
CA ILE A 11 84.48 3.44 6.32
C ILE A 11 83.06 3.90 6.73
N TRP A 12 82.54 5.00 6.17
CA TRP A 12 81.17 5.45 6.45
C TRP A 12 80.09 4.71 5.65
N ARG A 13 80.43 4.03 4.56
CA ARG A 13 79.47 3.23 3.77
C ARG A 13 79.34 1.78 4.25
N ILE A 14 80.29 1.27 5.03
CA ILE A 14 80.21 -0.08 5.62
C ILE A 14 79.51 -0.07 6.99
N LEU A 15 79.43 1.08 7.67
CA LEU A 15 78.74 1.21 8.96
C LEU A 15 77.23 1.47 8.85
N LEU A 16 76.69 1.67 7.63
CA LEU A 16 75.26 1.92 7.39
C LEU A 16 74.55 0.77 6.65
N VAL A 17 75.24 -0.35 6.40
CA VAL A 17 74.67 -1.55 5.75
C VAL A 17 74.58 -2.75 6.72
N VAL A 18 74.97 -2.57 7.99
CA VAL A 18 74.91 -3.64 9.04
C VAL A 18 73.83 -3.36 10.10
N ALA A 19 73.06 -2.27 9.99
CA ALA A 19 72.00 -1.91 10.95
C ALA A 19 70.59 -2.03 10.34
N LEU A 20 70.37 -3.01 9.46
CA LEU A 20 69.05 -3.31 8.88
C LEU A 20 68.90 -4.81 8.60
N LEU A 21 69.26 -5.61 9.60
CA LEU A 21 68.62 -6.91 9.80
C LEU A 21 67.53 -6.68 10.85
N PRO A 22 66.24 -6.60 10.49
CA PRO A 22 65.24 -6.93 11.47
C PRO A 22 65.56 -8.36 11.88
N THR A 23 65.84 -8.55 13.17
CA THR A 23 65.69 -9.85 13.81
C THR A 23 64.36 -10.41 13.34
N MET A 24 64.39 -11.51 12.57
CA MET A 24 63.21 -12.36 12.42
C MET A 24 62.90 -12.84 13.84
N VAL A 25 62.06 -12.09 14.53
CA VAL A 25 61.22 -12.64 15.58
C VAL A 25 60.38 -13.65 14.82
N LEU A 26 60.62 -14.95 15.05
CA LEU A 26 59.59 -15.94 14.83
C LEU A 26 58.39 -15.44 15.65
N ALA A 27 57.48 -14.72 15.01
CA ALA A 27 56.26 -14.27 15.63
C ALA A 27 55.48 -15.55 15.90
N SER A 28 55.56 -16.03 17.14
CA SER A 28 54.62 -17.01 17.65
C SER A 28 53.22 -16.44 17.45
N GLN A 29 52.33 -17.23 16.86
CA GLN A 29 50.93 -16.83 16.74
C GLN A 29 50.33 -16.69 18.14
N PRO A 30 49.60 -15.60 18.44
CA PRO A 30 48.94 -15.41 19.74
C PRO A 30 48.06 -16.60 20.10
N GLN A 31 48.32 -17.20 21.25
CA GLN A 31 47.58 -18.36 21.73
C GLN A 31 46.58 -17.97 22.81
N LEU A 32 45.31 -18.34 22.64
CA LEU A 32 44.29 -18.23 23.68
C LEU A 32 44.56 -19.30 24.75
N ILE A 33 44.99 -18.88 25.94
CA ILE A 33 45.36 -19.77 27.05
C ILE A 33 44.17 -20.01 27.98
N ASP A 34 43.44 -18.96 28.32
CA ASP A 34 42.46 -18.98 29.40
C ASP A 34 41.22 -18.16 29.03
N VAL A 35 40.07 -18.59 29.54
CA VAL A 35 38.78 -17.92 29.35
C VAL A 35 38.10 -17.83 30.69
N ARG A 36 37.89 -16.60 31.13
CA ARG A 36 37.25 -16.28 32.41
C ARG A 36 35.93 -15.61 32.13
N TYR A 37 34.95 -15.92 32.95
CA TYR A 37 33.69 -15.18 32.92
C TYR A 37 33.32 -14.75 34.34
N ASN A 38 32.67 -13.61 34.45
CA ASN A 38 32.20 -13.07 35.72
C ASN A 38 30.82 -12.45 35.56
N ASN A 39 29.98 -12.63 36.58
CA ASN A 39 28.65 -12.04 36.66
C ASN A 39 28.72 -10.81 37.57
N LEU A 40 28.47 -9.63 37.03
CA LEU A 40 28.44 -8.40 37.83
C LEU A 40 27.04 -8.13 38.39
N VAL A 41 27.00 -7.35 39.48
CA VAL A 41 25.77 -6.85 40.11
C VAL A 41 25.19 -5.78 39.19
N ASN A 42 24.35 -6.18 38.21
CA ASN A 42 23.38 -5.38 37.40
C ASN A 42 23.05 -6.03 36.04
N ASP A 43 22.90 -7.37 35.99
CA ASP A 43 22.54 -8.11 34.76
C ASP A 43 23.58 -8.05 33.62
N GLN A 44 24.81 -7.66 33.95
CA GLN A 44 25.96 -7.67 33.06
C GLN A 44 26.75 -8.99 33.18
N PHE A 45 27.20 -9.49 32.04
CA PHE A 45 28.08 -10.65 31.91
C PHE A 45 29.39 -10.21 31.24
N GLU A 46 30.53 -10.48 31.87
CA GLU A 46 31.84 -10.21 31.26
C GLU A 46 32.54 -11.51 30.91
N LEU A 47 32.99 -11.61 29.66
CA LEU A 47 33.85 -12.68 29.16
C LEU A 47 35.25 -12.11 28.90
N GLU A 48 36.24 -12.59 29.64
CA GLU A 48 37.64 -12.24 29.46
C GLU A 48 38.39 -13.39 28.75
N LEU A 49 38.92 -13.10 27.56
CA LEU A 49 39.73 -14.00 26.75
C LEU A 49 41.21 -13.63 26.92
N VAL A 50 42.03 -14.53 27.48
CA VAL A 50 43.42 -14.25 27.85
C VAL A 50 44.39 -14.93 26.89
N PHE A 51 45.24 -14.12 26.24
CA PHE A 51 46.24 -14.58 25.29
C PHE A 51 47.66 -14.55 25.88
N ASP A 52 48.54 -15.39 25.34
CA ASP A 52 49.96 -15.50 25.74
C ASP A 52 50.79 -14.25 25.39
N GLN A 53 50.42 -13.56 24.31
CA GLN A 53 51.07 -12.37 23.79
C GLN A 53 50.02 -11.39 23.19
N PRO A 54 50.39 -10.12 22.92
CA PRO A 54 49.49 -9.17 22.28
C PRO A 54 48.98 -9.66 20.92
N PHE A 55 47.70 -9.45 20.64
CA PHE A 55 47.02 -9.88 19.41
C PHE A 55 46.58 -8.67 18.55
N LEU A 56 46.27 -8.93 17.28
CA LEU A 56 45.72 -7.92 16.37
C LEU A 56 44.27 -7.56 16.74
N PRO A 57 43.80 -6.32 16.52
CA PRO A 57 42.45 -5.92 16.87
C PRO A 57 41.39 -6.86 16.28
N PRO A 58 40.50 -7.44 17.10
CA PRO A 58 39.53 -8.41 16.62
C PRO A 58 38.36 -7.76 15.89
N GLN A 59 37.77 -8.48 14.96
CA GLN A 59 36.52 -8.10 14.28
C GLN A 59 35.34 -8.72 15.00
N THR A 60 34.26 -7.96 15.22
CA THR A 60 33.06 -8.48 15.88
C THR A 60 31.88 -8.47 14.92
N THR A 61 31.21 -9.61 14.80
CA THR A 61 30.04 -9.83 13.94
C THR A 61 28.92 -10.42 14.77
N VAL A 62 27.67 -10.19 14.36
CA VAL A 62 26.49 -10.70 15.06
C VAL A 62 25.72 -11.64 14.14
N ALA A 63 25.22 -12.76 14.66
CA ALA A 63 24.37 -13.70 13.92
C ALA A 63 23.06 -13.96 14.67
N LYS A 64 21.95 -14.13 13.93
CA LYS A 64 20.58 -14.22 14.47
C LYS A 64 20.03 -15.64 14.60
N LEU A 65 20.57 -16.61 13.86
CA LEU A 65 20.15 -18.01 13.91
C LEU A 65 21.38 -18.94 13.94
N PRO A 66 21.81 -19.42 15.12
CA PRO A 66 21.36 -19.03 16.47
C PRO A 66 21.82 -17.61 16.87
N GLU A 67 21.17 -17.00 17.86
CA GLU A 67 21.54 -15.66 18.37
C GLU A 67 22.92 -15.69 19.06
N GLN A 68 23.93 -15.11 18.43
CA GLN A 68 25.32 -15.16 18.91
C GLN A 68 26.15 -13.94 18.51
N VAL A 69 27.11 -13.57 19.36
CA VAL A 69 28.18 -12.61 19.06
C VAL A 69 29.44 -13.38 18.69
N ILE A 70 30.01 -13.07 17.52
CA ILE A 70 31.21 -13.72 16.98
C ILE A 70 32.37 -12.72 17.04
N VAL A 71 33.41 -13.05 17.78
CA VAL A 71 34.65 -12.26 17.85
C VAL A 71 35.75 -13.02 17.14
N SER A 72 36.24 -12.48 16.03
CA SER A 72 37.28 -13.07 15.19
C SER A 72 38.63 -12.40 15.46
N PHE A 73 39.61 -13.21 15.86
CA PHE A 73 40.99 -12.82 16.14
C PHE A 73 41.90 -13.29 15.00
N PRO A 74 42.35 -12.38 14.12
CA PRO A 74 43.25 -12.72 13.02
C PRO A 74 44.57 -13.30 13.54
N ASP A 75 45.14 -14.25 12.79
CA ASP A 75 46.46 -14.87 13.07
C ASP A 75 46.62 -15.48 14.48
N SER A 76 45.52 -15.72 15.20
CA SER A 76 45.51 -16.27 16.56
C SER A 76 45.09 -17.74 16.57
N VAL A 77 45.57 -18.51 17.55
CA VAL A 77 45.31 -19.95 17.68
C VAL A 77 44.75 -20.28 19.06
N SER A 78 43.82 -21.23 19.16
CA SER A 78 43.37 -21.72 20.49
C SER A 78 44.35 -22.75 21.07
N ALA A 79 44.86 -22.49 22.28
CA ALA A 79 45.61 -23.47 23.07
C ALA A 79 44.72 -24.20 24.11
N MET A 80 43.40 -23.99 24.06
CA MET A 80 42.46 -24.59 24.98
C MET A 80 42.22 -26.08 24.67
N THR A 81 42.10 -26.91 25.70
CA THR A 81 41.79 -28.35 25.55
C THR A 81 40.31 -28.61 25.23
N LEU A 82 39.43 -27.64 25.45
CA LEU A 82 37.99 -27.73 25.24
C LEU A 82 37.58 -26.79 24.09
N SER A 83 36.79 -27.30 23.15
CA SER A 83 36.26 -26.53 22.01
C SER A 83 34.99 -25.73 22.34
N SER A 84 34.39 -25.97 23.52
CA SER A 84 33.24 -25.23 24.02
C SER A 84 33.20 -25.19 25.55
N ILE A 85 32.64 -24.12 26.10
CA ILE A 85 32.42 -23.92 27.53
C ILE A 85 30.93 -23.63 27.73
N PRO A 86 30.16 -24.48 28.45
CA PRO A 86 28.81 -24.17 28.87
C PRO A 86 28.85 -23.10 29.97
N VAL A 87 28.03 -22.06 29.82
CA VAL A 87 27.94 -20.94 30.78
C VAL A 87 26.59 -20.97 31.48
N ASP A 88 25.48 -21.09 30.72
CA ASP A 88 24.09 -21.15 31.19
C ASP A 88 23.72 -20.11 32.28
N GLU A 89 24.32 -18.91 32.20
CA GLU A 89 24.13 -17.83 33.17
C GLU A 89 23.83 -16.52 32.45
N LYS A 90 22.92 -15.71 33.03
CA LYS A 90 22.57 -14.35 32.56
C LYS A 90 22.24 -14.24 31.05
N GLY A 91 21.68 -15.30 30.47
CA GLY A 91 21.24 -15.34 29.07
C GLY A 91 22.33 -15.69 28.06
N VAL A 92 23.52 -16.11 28.52
CA VAL A 92 24.56 -16.73 27.69
C VAL A 92 24.51 -18.24 27.89
N GLN A 93 24.27 -18.99 26.82
CA GLN A 93 24.18 -20.45 26.87
C GLN A 93 25.58 -21.08 26.87
N ARG A 94 26.40 -20.74 25.88
CA ARG A 94 27.73 -21.32 25.69
C ARG A 94 28.67 -20.43 24.90
N VAL A 95 29.97 -20.65 25.10
CA VAL A 95 31.04 -20.04 24.31
C VAL A 95 31.77 -21.14 23.54
N ASN A 96 31.83 -21.03 22.21
CA ASN A 96 32.49 -21.98 21.33
C ASN A 96 33.73 -21.35 20.68
N PHE A 97 34.75 -22.16 20.45
CA PHE A 97 36.02 -21.72 19.86
C PHE A 97 36.25 -22.49 18.56
N PHE A 98 36.35 -21.77 17.44
CA PHE A 98 36.57 -22.34 16.12
C PHE A 98 37.88 -21.83 15.52
N GLN A 99 38.77 -22.75 15.16
CA GLN A 99 39.97 -22.41 14.41
C GLN A 99 39.63 -22.33 12.92
N THR A 100 39.83 -21.17 12.29
CA THR A 100 39.65 -20.95 10.85
C THR A 100 41.01 -20.82 10.16
N SER A 101 41.03 -20.78 8.83
CA SER A 101 42.24 -20.53 8.03
C SER A 101 42.82 -19.13 8.24
N GLU A 102 42.03 -18.20 8.77
CA GLU A 102 42.38 -16.78 8.94
C GLU A 102 42.63 -16.40 10.42
N GLY A 103 42.31 -17.28 11.37
CA GLY A 103 42.55 -17.04 12.80
C GLY A 103 41.64 -17.85 13.73
N LEU A 104 41.35 -17.28 14.90
CA LEU A 104 40.49 -17.87 15.94
C LEU A 104 39.16 -17.13 16.00
N ALA A 105 38.04 -17.83 15.84
CA ALA A 105 36.70 -17.27 16.01
C ALA A 105 36.07 -17.75 17.32
N VAL A 106 35.63 -16.81 18.15
CA VAL A 106 34.95 -17.07 19.43
C VAL A 106 33.47 -16.73 19.30
N HIS A 107 32.62 -17.74 19.40
CA HIS A 107 31.17 -17.61 19.25
C HIS A 107 30.50 -17.68 20.61
N THR A 108 29.87 -16.59 21.03
CA THR A 108 29.12 -16.51 22.29
C THR A 108 27.63 -16.64 21.98
N VAL A 109 27.05 -17.81 22.25
CA VAL A 109 25.64 -18.12 21.98
C VAL A 109 24.77 -17.68 23.15
N MET A 110 23.67 -17.00 22.85
CA MET A 110 22.80 -16.34 23.82
C MET A 110 21.33 -16.73 23.61
N ASP A 111 20.53 -16.61 24.68
CA ASP A 111 19.07 -16.79 24.61
C ASP A 111 18.39 -15.68 23.84
N ARG A 112 18.94 -14.47 23.95
CA ARG A 112 18.52 -13.26 23.26
C ARG A 112 19.72 -12.33 23.07
N LEU A 113 19.81 -11.63 21.94
CA LEU A 113 20.84 -10.65 21.67
C LEU A 113 20.81 -9.53 22.71
N ARG A 114 21.96 -9.18 23.29
CA ARG A 114 22.10 -8.07 24.26
C ARG A 114 23.14 -7.07 23.77
N PRO A 115 23.09 -5.79 24.20
CA PRO A 115 24.15 -4.82 23.95
C PRO A 115 25.48 -5.40 24.40
N TYR A 116 26.52 -5.26 23.58
CA TYR A 116 27.86 -5.73 23.90
C TYR A 116 28.88 -4.62 23.67
N SER A 117 29.96 -4.66 24.44
CA SER A 117 31.13 -3.81 24.22
C SER A 117 32.38 -4.66 24.38
N GLY A 118 33.32 -4.47 23.45
CA GLY A 118 34.61 -5.14 23.46
C GLY A 118 35.71 -4.15 23.77
N ARG A 119 36.60 -4.48 24.70
CA ARG A 119 37.82 -3.69 24.94
C ARG A 119 39.05 -4.58 25.05
N ILE A 120 40.17 -4.08 24.58
CA ILE A 120 41.48 -4.73 24.72
C ILE A 120 42.14 -4.21 26.00
N GLN A 121 42.56 -5.11 26.88
CA GLN A 121 43.28 -4.78 28.10
C GLN A 121 44.59 -5.60 28.17
N GLY A 122 45.68 -5.03 27.66
CA GLY A 122 46.96 -5.73 27.59
C GLY A 122 46.89 -6.91 26.60
N ASN A 123 47.06 -8.13 27.12
CA ASN A 123 46.96 -9.37 26.34
C ASN A 123 45.59 -10.07 26.52
N SER A 124 44.59 -9.40 27.11
CA SER A 124 43.23 -9.93 27.19
C SER A 124 42.23 -9.09 26.40
N TYR A 125 41.20 -9.75 25.88
CA TYR A 125 40.03 -9.13 25.29
C TYR A 125 38.84 -9.33 26.24
N ILE A 126 38.22 -8.23 26.66
CA ILE A 126 37.06 -8.25 27.54
C ILE A 126 35.82 -7.92 26.70
N LEU A 127 34.91 -8.88 26.61
CA LEU A 127 33.57 -8.74 26.03
C LEU A 127 32.56 -8.56 27.17
N SER A 128 32.09 -7.34 27.37
CA SER A 128 31.04 -7.03 28.34
C SER A 128 29.68 -7.04 27.64
N LEU A 129 28.78 -7.92 28.08
CA LEU A 129 27.41 -8.05 27.61
C LEU A 129 26.47 -7.42 28.65
N GLY A 130 25.62 -6.48 28.24
CA GLY A 130 24.73 -5.71 29.12
C GLY A 130 25.19 -4.27 29.37
N ARG A 131 24.31 -3.47 29.96
CA ARG A 131 24.40 -2.01 30.10
C ARG A 131 25.61 -1.55 30.92
N VAL A 132 26.57 -0.87 30.29
CA VAL A 132 27.62 -0.10 31.01
C VAL A 132 27.01 1.23 31.44
N ASP A 133 26.83 1.43 32.74
CA ASP A 133 26.29 2.69 33.28
C ASP A 133 27.24 3.86 32.98
N GLY A 134 26.79 4.76 32.11
CA GLY A 134 27.56 5.93 31.71
C GLY A 134 26.94 6.79 30.62
N ALA A 135 25.62 6.99 30.60
CA ALA A 135 24.95 8.11 29.95
C ALA A 135 23.45 8.10 30.31
N ASP A 136 23.08 8.93 31.29
CA ASP A 136 21.69 9.24 31.62
C ASP A 136 21.07 10.11 30.52
N ASN A 137 20.00 9.63 29.91
CA ASN A 137 18.83 10.43 29.56
C ASN A 137 17.63 9.47 29.35
N ASP A 138 16.70 9.54 30.30
CA ASP A 138 15.38 8.94 30.23
C ASP A 138 14.50 9.67 29.20
N ASP A 139 13.53 8.94 28.64
CA ASP A 139 12.37 9.37 27.84
C ASP A 139 12.43 9.35 26.29
N LEU A 140 13.23 8.45 25.68
CA LEU A 140 13.05 8.01 24.28
C LEU A 140 13.27 6.48 24.17
N PRO A 141 12.72 5.79 23.15
CA PRO A 141 13.02 4.37 22.94
C PRO A 141 14.54 4.18 22.84
N ASP A 142 15.08 3.16 23.52
CA ASP A 142 16.52 2.90 23.65
C ASP A 142 17.04 2.37 22.31
N TYR A 143 17.58 3.26 21.46
CA TYR A 143 18.21 2.92 20.20
C TYR A 143 19.74 2.83 20.38
N LEU A 144 20.36 1.75 19.88
CA LEU A 144 21.81 1.50 19.93
C LEU A 144 22.63 2.53 19.12
N ASN A 145 22.03 3.08 18.06
CA ASN A 145 22.68 4.07 17.18
C ASN A 145 21.63 5.01 16.56
N GLU A 146 22.08 6.06 15.89
CA GLU A 146 21.21 7.04 15.22
C GLU A 146 21.75 7.33 13.81
N ILE A 147 20.87 7.41 12.82
CA ILE A 147 21.20 7.90 11.47
C ILE A 147 21.10 9.43 11.47
N THR A 148 22.25 10.10 11.34
CA THR A 148 22.35 11.56 11.37
C THR A 148 22.10 12.21 10.01
N ALA A 149 22.44 11.51 8.92
CA ALA A 149 22.24 12.01 7.57
C ALA A 149 22.25 10.86 6.55
N ILE A 150 21.54 11.05 5.45
CA ILE A 150 21.57 10.18 4.26
C ILE A 150 21.90 11.08 3.07
N ASP A 151 22.98 10.75 2.34
CA ASP A 151 23.42 11.48 1.15
C ASP A 151 23.53 10.50 -0.03
N PHE A 152 23.43 11.02 -1.24
CA PHE A 152 23.54 10.25 -2.47
C PHE A 152 24.56 10.87 -3.42
N ARG A 153 25.46 10.05 -3.97
CA ARG A 153 26.44 10.51 -4.95
C ARG A 153 26.50 9.57 -6.14
N ARG A 154 26.72 10.16 -7.31
CA ARG A 154 27.06 9.41 -8.51
C ARG A 154 28.53 8.96 -8.44
N SER A 155 28.76 7.67 -8.67
CA SER A 155 30.08 7.08 -8.83
C SER A 155 30.61 7.30 -10.25
N ASP A 156 31.93 7.33 -10.42
CA ASP A 156 32.63 7.55 -11.70
C ASP A 156 32.27 6.49 -12.76
N SER A 157 31.84 5.30 -12.33
CA SER A 157 31.42 4.17 -13.18
C SER A 157 29.96 4.27 -13.67
N GLY A 158 29.22 5.34 -13.32
CA GLY A 158 27.78 5.44 -13.59
C GLY A 158 26.90 4.77 -12.53
N GLY A 159 27.52 4.27 -11.46
CA GLY A 159 26.84 3.76 -10.27
C GLY A 159 26.28 4.85 -9.34
N GLY A 160 25.54 4.43 -8.32
CA GLY A 160 25.03 5.26 -7.25
C GLY A 160 25.55 4.80 -5.88
N ASP A 161 26.17 5.71 -5.14
CA ASP A 161 26.63 5.51 -3.77
C ASP A 161 25.64 6.15 -2.80
N VAL A 162 25.03 5.32 -1.95
CA VAL A 162 24.18 5.74 -0.84
C VAL A 162 25.05 5.82 0.42
N LEU A 163 25.18 7.02 0.97
CA LEU A 163 26.04 7.35 2.11
C LEU A 163 25.16 7.55 3.35
N ILE A 164 25.24 6.63 4.30
CA ILE A 164 24.46 6.68 5.55
C ILE A 164 25.40 7.04 6.70
N PHE A 165 25.23 8.23 7.26
CA PHE A 165 26.03 8.71 8.39
C PHE A 165 25.38 8.29 9.71
N LEU A 166 26.13 7.58 10.53
CA LEU A 166 25.74 7.06 11.83
C LEU A 166 26.37 7.90 12.94
N ALA A 167 25.66 8.06 14.06
CA ALA A 167 26.19 8.76 15.23
C ALA A 167 27.36 8.00 15.89
N ARG A 168 27.34 6.66 15.80
CA ARG A 168 28.35 5.75 16.37
C ARG A 168 28.85 4.75 15.33
N ASN A 169 30.02 4.18 15.56
CA ASN A 169 30.66 3.21 14.66
C ASN A 169 30.14 1.78 14.82
N SER A 170 29.15 1.53 15.68
CA SER A 170 28.56 0.20 15.90
C SER A 170 27.11 0.18 15.44
N VAL A 171 26.77 -0.63 14.43
CA VAL A 171 25.38 -0.81 13.98
C VAL A 171 25.12 -2.27 13.58
N ALA A 172 23.92 -2.76 13.89
CA ALA A 172 23.43 -4.02 13.36
C ALA A 172 22.65 -3.73 12.07
N ALA A 173 23.25 -4.05 10.92
CA ALA A 173 22.67 -3.84 9.61
C ALA A 173 22.57 -5.16 8.84
N ASP A 174 21.48 -5.36 8.13
CA ASP A 174 21.25 -6.49 7.22
C ASP A 174 20.96 -5.94 5.82
N VAL A 175 21.69 -6.41 4.81
CA VAL A 175 21.60 -5.92 3.43
C VAL A 175 21.24 -7.08 2.52
N ILE A 176 20.01 -7.05 1.99
CA ILE A 176 19.46 -8.12 1.17
C ILE A 176 18.98 -7.56 -0.16
N GLN A 177 19.27 -8.25 -1.25
CA GLN A 177 18.67 -7.95 -2.56
C GLN A 177 17.32 -8.67 -2.69
N GLN A 178 16.27 -7.91 -3.00
CA GLN A 178 14.92 -8.39 -3.25
C GLN A 178 14.47 -7.94 -4.65
N GLY A 179 14.73 -8.79 -5.66
CA GLY A 179 14.48 -8.46 -7.07
C GLY A 179 15.34 -7.29 -7.54
N GLU A 180 14.71 -6.25 -8.07
CA GLU A 180 15.36 -5.02 -8.53
C GLU A 180 15.68 -4.02 -7.40
N LYS A 181 15.40 -4.39 -6.13
CA LYS A 181 15.61 -3.51 -4.97
C LYS A 181 16.68 -4.05 -4.02
N VAL A 182 17.46 -3.16 -3.42
CA VAL A 182 18.35 -3.47 -2.29
C VAL A 182 17.71 -2.95 -1.01
N VAL A 183 17.46 -3.85 -0.06
CA VAL A 183 16.84 -3.54 1.23
C VAL A 183 17.91 -3.57 2.31
N VAL A 184 18.16 -2.41 2.92
CA VAL A 184 19.08 -2.24 4.06
C VAL A 184 18.24 -2.07 5.32
N SER A 185 18.36 -3.01 6.25
CA SER A 185 17.64 -3.04 7.52
C SER A 185 18.60 -2.74 8.67
N PHE A 186 18.48 -1.57 9.28
CA PHE A 186 19.18 -1.20 10.51
C PHE A 186 18.31 -1.54 11.72
N PHE A 187 18.87 -2.27 12.70
CA PHE A 187 18.17 -2.70 13.91
C PHE A 187 18.63 -1.91 15.13
N ASP A 188 17.67 -1.54 15.98
CA ASP A 188 17.83 -0.64 17.12
C ASP A 188 18.51 0.68 16.73
N VAL A 189 18.06 1.28 15.62
CA VAL A 189 18.56 2.58 15.14
C VAL A 189 17.44 3.60 15.09
N SER A 190 17.67 4.80 15.63
CA SER A 190 16.77 5.94 15.46
C SER A 190 17.09 6.71 14.19
N ILE A 191 16.08 7.37 13.64
CA ILE A 191 16.23 8.33 12.58
C ILE A 191 15.31 9.53 12.87
N THR A 192 15.76 10.74 12.54
CA THR A 192 14.93 11.93 12.69
C THR A 192 13.81 11.93 11.65
N GLU A 193 12.60 12.37 12.00
CA GLU A 193 11.42 12.40 11.11
C GLU A 193 11.69 13.11 9.76
N ALA A 194 12.58 14.12 9.76
CA ALA A 194 12.99 14.83 8.54
C ALA A 194 13.73 13.96 7.50
N LEU A 195 14.30 12.82 7.92
CA LEU A 195 15.03 11.88 7.06
C LEU A 195 14.17 10.67 6.66
N VAL A 196 12.94 10.55 7.17
CA VAL A 196 11.95 9.53 6.77
C VAL A 196 11.21 10.05 5.54
N ALA A 197 11.86 9.94 4.39
CA ALA A 197 11.37 10.47 3.13
C ALA A 197 11.71 9.55 1.96
N LEU A 198 10.94 9.70 0.88
CA LEU A 198 11.29 9.13 -0.42
C LEU A 198 12.20 10.13 -1.15
N LEU A 199 13.46 9.74 -1.36
CA LEU A 199 14.44 10.51 -2.11
C LEU A 199 14.41 10.07 -3.58
N ASP A 200 14.06 10.99 -4.48
CA ASP A 200 14.20 10.81 -5.92
C ASP A 200 15.62 11.18 -6.34
N VAL A 201 16.33 10.23 -6.95
CA VAL A 201 17.73 10.39 -7.39
C VAL A 201 17.90 10.19 -8.89
N THR A 202 16.79 10.20 -9.65
CA THR A 202 16.81 10.03 -11.11
C THR A 202 17.59 11.14 -11.83
N ASP A 203 17.58 12.36 -11.29
CA ASP A 203 18.30 13.53 -11.82
C ASP A 203 19.84 13.33 -11.90
N PHE A 204 20.37 12.38 -11.13
CA PHE A 204 21.81 12.09 -11.13
C PHE A 204 22.24 11.16 -12.28
N ALA A 205 21.31 10.64 -13.08
CA ALA A 205 21.58 9.72 -14.20
C ALA A 205 22.45 8.51 -13.79
N THR A 206 22.02 7.83 -12.73
CA THR A 206 22.64 6.59 -12.21
C THR A 206 21.67 5.41 -12.35
N VAL A 207 22.12 4.20 -11.99
CA VAL A 207 21.24 3.01 -11.90
C VAL A 207 20.20 3.10 -10.79
N VAL A 208 20.38 3.96 -9.79
CA VAL A 208 19.44 4.13 -8.68
C VAL A 208 18.34 5.10 -9.08
N GLU A 209 17.09 4.71 -8.90
CA GLU A 209 15.93 5.55 -9.21
C GLU A 209 15.41 6.27 -7.96
N SER A 210 15.26 5.54 -6.86
CA SER A 210 14.74 6.12 -5.61
C SER A 210 15.28 5.40 -4.37
N ILE A 211 15.30 6.14 -3.25
CA ILE A 211 15.67 5.64 -1.93
C ILE A 211 14.52 5.94 -0.99
N ASP A 212 13.79 4.90 -0.56
CA ASP A 212 12.70 5.02 0.41
C ASP A 212 13.21 4.69 1.81
N VAL A 213 13.04 5.61 2.75
CA VAL A 213 13.50 5.46 4.13
C VAL A 213 12.28 5.37 5.04
N GLN A 214 12.12 4.23 5.70
CA GLN A 214 10.99 3.97 6.59
C GLN A 214 11.48 3.57 7.98
N GLN A 215 10.84 4.11 9.02
CA GLN A 215 11.07 3.69 10.40
C GLN A 215 9.85 2.91 10.90
N GLN A 216 10.08 1.69 11.41
CA GLN A 216 9.08 0.86 12.05
C GLN A 216 9.60 0.42 13.42
N GLN A 217 9.05 1.01 14.49
CA GLN A 217 9.48 0.75 15.88
C GLN A 217 11.00 1.01 16.09
N GLN A 218 11.76 -0.06 16.32
CA GLN A 218 13.22 -0.05 16.51
C GLN A 218 14.01 -0.41 15.23
N LYS A 219 13.35 -0.50 14.08
CA LYS A 219 13.98 -0.87 12.81
C LYS A 219 13.86 0.26 11.79
N VAL A 220 14.98 0.68 11.21
CA VAL A 220 15.00 1.60 10.06
C VAL A 220 15.31 0.80 8.81
N THR A 221 14.43 0.85 7.82
CA THR A 221 14.59 0.11 6.56
C THR A 221 14.75 1.11 5.42
N LEU A 222 15.86 1.01 4.68
CA LEU A 222 16.09 1.77 3.45
C LEU A 222 15.88 0.82 2.28
N THR A 223 14.96 1.17 1.39
CA THR A 223 14.71 0.44 0.14
C THR A 223 15.27 1.25 -1.01
N ILE A 224 16.35 0.77 -1.60
CA ILE A 224 17.01 1.39 -2.75
C ILE A 224 16.48 0.69 -3.99
N ALA A 225 15.68 1.40 -4.80
CA ALA A 225 15.19 0.90 -6.09
C ALA A 225 16.20 1.24 -7.18
N ALA A 226 16.58 0.25 -7.98
CA ALA A 226 17.53 0.42 -9.07
C ALA A 226 17.02 -0.26 -10.35
N ASN A 227 17.45 0.26 -11.50
CA ASN A 227 17.00 -0.17 -12.81
C ASN A 227 18.12 -0.90 -13.56
N GLY A 228 17.80 -2.10 -14.08
CA GLY A 228 18.72 -2.96 -14.81
C GLY A 228 19.60 -3.86 -13.94
N ASP A 229 20.56 -4.53 -14.57
CA ASP A 229 21.51 -5.41 -13.87
C ASP A 229 22.60 -4.58 -13.17
N TYR A 230 22.65 -4.70 -11.84
CA TYR A 230 23.66 -4.02 -11.01
C TYR A 230 24.36 -5.00 -10.07
N ARG A 231 25.60 -4.66 -9.70
CA ARG A 231 26.29 -5.27 -8.57
C ARG A 231 26.25 -4.29 -7.41
N PHE A 232 25.88 -4.77 -6.23
CA PHE A 232 25.93 -3.95 -5.03
C PHE A 232 27.01 -4.48 -4.08
N HIS A 233 27.69 -3.57 -3.41
CA HIS A 233 28.54 -3.88 -2.26
C HIS A 233 28.24 -2.89 -1.15
N HIS A 234 28.40 -3.33 0.09
CA HIS A 234 28.26 -2.48 1.25
C HIS A 234 29.52 -2.55 2.09
N GLN A 235 29.87 -1.44 2.70
CA GLN A 235 31.00 -1.35 3.62
C GLN A 235 30.69 -0.32 4.69
N GLN A 236 31.18 -0.56 5.89
CA GLN A 236 31.15 0.42 6.96
C GLN A 236 32.58 0.82 7.31
N VAL A 237 32.86 2.11 7.19
CA VAL A 237 34.14 2.70 7.61
C VAL A 237 33.81 3.75 8.66
N ASP A 238 34.28 3.50 9.88
CA ASP A 238 33.93 4.30 11.07
C ASP A 238 32.41 4.46 11.24
N ASN A 239 31.93 5.69 11.12
CA ASN A 239 30.54 6.10 11.26
C ASN A 239 29.80 6.19 9.91
N LEU A 240 30.45 5.85 8.79
CA LEU A 240 29.85 5.93 7.46
C LEU A 240 29.55 4.52 6.95
N PHE A 241 28.28 4.24 6.71
CA PHE A 241 27.81 3.03 6.05
C PHE A 241 27.49 3.35 4.59
N THR A 242 28.30 2.83 3.67
CA THR A 242 28.17 3.09 2.23
C THR A 242 27.59 1.86 1.54
N VAL A 243 26.56 2.07 0.73
CA VAL A 243 26.00 1.06 -0.18
C VAL A 243 26.19 1.56 -1.60
N SER A 244 27.04 0.87 -2.35
CA SER A 244 27.44 1.24 -3.69
C SER A 244 26.80 0.29 -4.70
N LEU A 245 26.00 0.84 -5.62
CA LEU A 245 25.35 0.11 -6.71
C LEU A 245 26.03 0.47 -8.03
N GLU A 246 26.70 -0.48 -8.66
CA GLU A 246 27.42 -0.29 -9.92
C GLU A 246 26.69 -0.97 -11.08
N PRO A 247 26.48 -0.30 -12.23
CA PRO A 247 25.91 -0.92 -13.42
C PRO A 247 26.81 -2.04 -13.90
N VAL A 248 26.25 -3.21 -14.16
CA VAL A 248 27.01 -4.27 -14.80
C VAL A 248 26.97 -4.05 -16.31
N LEU A 249 28.06 -3.50 -16.85
CA LEU A 249 28.24 -3.42 -18.30
C LEU A 249 28.18 -4.83 -18.90
N GLU A 250 27.34 -5.05 -19.91
CA GLU A 250 27.17 -6.34 -20.63
C GLU A 250 28.50 -6.97 -21.10
N ALA A 251 29.56 -6.16 -21.22
CA ALA A 251 30.91 -6.63 -21.51
C ALA A 251 31.55 -7.46 -20.38
N GLU A 252 31.15 -7.29 -19.11
CA GLU A 252 31.70 -7.99 -17.94
C GLU A 252 30.90 -9.23 -17.50
N ILE A 253 29.57 -9.27 -17.73
CA ILE A 253 28.74 -10.46 -17.42
C ILE A 253 29.16 -11.67 -18.27
N ALA A 254 29.65 -11.43 -19.48
CA ALA A 254 30.06 -12.49 -20.40
C ALA A 254 31.33 -13.24 -19.97
N GLN A 255 32.15 -12.71 -19.03
CA GLN A 255 33.49 -13.23 -18.80
C GLN A 255 33.80 -13.89 -17.44
N GLN A 256 33.00 -13.72 -16.36
CA GLN A 256 33.50 -14.11 -15.03
C GLN A 256 32.72 -15.11 -14.16
N SER A 257 31.64 -15.76 -14.61
CA SER A 257 31.00 -16.80 -13.76
C SER A 257 30.51 -18.06 -14.47
N LYS A 258 30.97 -18.35 -15.70
CA LYS A 258 30.67 -19.66 -16.31
C LYS A 258 31.61 -20.79 -15.87
N TYR A 259 32.75 -20.45 -15.25
CA TYR A 259 33.81 -21.41 -14.95
C TYR A 259 34.42 -21.18 -13.57
N SER A 260 34.36 -22.19 -12.68
CA SER A 260 34.80 -22.17 -11.28
C SER A 260 35.82 -23.28 -10.95
N GLY A 261 36.30 -24.00 -11.96
CA GLY A 261 37.22 -25.12 -11.80
C GLY A 261 38.60 -24.72 -11.26
N LYS A 262 39.25 -25.64 -10.54
CA LYS A 262 40.66 -25.51 -10.14
C LYS A 262 41.54 -25.17 -11.36
N PRO A 263 42.50 -24.24 -11.24
CA PRO A 263 43.35 -23.84 -12.35
C PRO A 263 44.29 -24.98 -12.77
N ILE A 264 44.38 -25.22 -14.07
CA ILE A 264 45.27 -26.21 -14.67
C ILE A 264 46.21 -25.53 -15.70
N SER A 265 47.47 -25.94 -15.70
CA SER A 265 48.44 -25.55 -16.73
C SER A 265 48.85 -26.80 -17.51
N LEU A 266 48.58 -26.82 -18.82
CA LEU A 266 48.80 -27.96 -19.71
C LEU A 266 49.51 -27.48 -20.98
N ASN A 267 50.52 -28.22 -21.45
CA ASN A 267 51.19 -27.91 -22.71
C ASN A 267 51.32 -29.17 -23.55
N PHE A 268 50.54 -29.23 -24.62
CA PHE A 268 50.43 -30.38 -25.51
C PHE A 268 50.63 -29.94 -26.95
N GLN A 269 51.43 -30.71 -27.68
CA GLN A 269 51.68 -30.51 -29.10
C GLN A 269 51.28 -31.80 -29.83
N ASP A 270 50.33 -31.69 -30.75
CA ASP A 270 49.83 -32.79 -31.59
C ASP A 270 49.35 -34.03 -30.80
N ILE A 271 48.53 -33.82 -29.76
CA ILE A 271 47.99 -34.92 -28.93
C ILE A 271 46.55 -35.24 -29.32
N PRO A 272 46.13 -36.52 -29.37
CA PRO A 272 44.74 -36.89 -29.60
C PRO A 272 43.78 -36.25 -28.57
N VAL A 273 42.65 -35.71 -29.02
CA VAL A 273 41.68 -35.00 -28.16
C VAL A 273 41.20 -35.88 -27.00
N ARG A 274 41.04 -37.20 -27.23
CA ARG A 274 40.67 -38.17 -26.18
C ARG A 274 41.66 -38.18 -25.01
N THR A 275 42.95 -38.15 -25.31
CA THR A 275 44.01 -38.16 -24.29
C THR A 275 44.00 -36.88 -23.47
N VAL A 276 43.74 -35.74 -24.11
CA VAL A 276 43.62 -34.45 -23.41
C VAL A 276 42.40 -34.45 -22.46
N LEU A 277 41.24 -34.94 -22.92
CA LEU A 277 40.04 -35.05 -22.09
C LEU A 277 40.24 -36.00 -20.91
N GLN A 278 40.95 -37.12 -21.12
CA GLN A 278 41.27 -38.08 -20.05
C GLN A 278 42.16 -37.46 -18.98
N ILE A 279 43.18 -36.69 -19.35
CA ILE A 279 44.07 -36.02 -18.38
C ILE A 279 43.30 -34.99 -17.53
N ILE A 280 42.34 -34.27 -18.13
CA ILE A 280 41.48 -33.33 -17.41
C ILE A 280 40.54 -34.07 -16.44
N ALA A 281 40.02 -35.23 -16.84
CA ALA A 281 39.16 -36.08 -16.02
C ALA A 281 39.91 -36.70 -14.83
N ASP A 282 41.09 -37.28 -15.08
CA ASP A 282 41.95 -37.90 -14.07
C ASP A 282 42.41 -36.87 -13.01
N HIS A 283 42.67 -35.63 -13.43
CA HIS A 283 43.07 -34.56 -12.52
C HIS A 283 41.93 -34.10 -11.58
N ASN A 284 40.68 -34.14 -12.04
CA ASN A 284 39.51 -33.64 -11.31
C ASN A 284 38.65 -34.74 -10.67
N GLY A 285 38.98 -36.02 -10.89
CA GLY A 285 38.37 -37.15 -10.20
C GLY A 285 36.99 -37.59 -10.72
N PHE A 286 36.59 -37.18 -11.92
CA PHE A 286 35.38 -37.66 -12.57
C PHE A 286 35.69 -38.70 -13.65
N ASN A 287 34.77 -39.64 -13.87
CA ASN A 287 34.93 -40.67 -14.88
C ASN A 287 34.56 -40.12 -16.26
N LEU A 288 35.42 -40.31 -17.27
CA LEU A 288 35.15 -39.88 -18.64
C LEU A 288 34.70 -41.05 -19.51
N VAL A 289 33.57 -40.87 -20.22
CA VAL A 289 33.12 -41.79 -21.27
C VAL A 289 33.11 -41.04 -22.59
N THR A 290 33.93 -41.49 -23.55
CA THR A 290 34.03 -40.91 -24.89
C THR A 290 33.47 -41.86 -25.94
N THR A 291 32.79 -41.33 -26.95
CA THR A 291 32.38 -42.12 -28.12
C THR A 291 33.55 -42.38 -29.09
N ASP A 292 33.45 -43.44 -29.90
CA ASP A 292 34.47 -43.83 -30.87
C ASP A 292 34.59 -42.87 -32.07
N THR A 293 33.64 -41.95 -32.20
CA THR A 293 33.55 -40.95 -33.27
C THR A 293 34.43 -39.72 -33.05
N ILE A 294 35.02 -39.56 -31.86
CA ILE A 294 35.92 -38.45 -31.53
C ILE A 294 37.28 -38.67 -32.19
N THR A 295 37.53 -38.00 -33.32
CA THR A 295 38.78 -38.07 -34.08
C THR A 295 39.45 -36.69 -34.19
N GLY A 296 40.79 -36.66 -34.16
CA GLY A 296 41.58 -35.45 -34.35
C GLY A 296 42.65 -35.23 -33.28
N ASN A 297 43.75 -34.60 -33.69
CA ASN A 297 44.82 -34.17 -32.79
C ASN A 297 44.70 -32.67 -32.52
N MET A 298 45.03 -32.25 -31.31
CA MET A 298 45.02 -30.86 -30.87
C MET A 298 46.38 -30.47 -30.29
N THR A 299 46.82 -29.27 -30.63
CA THR A 299 47.93 -28.59 -29.95
C THR A 299 47.30 -27.52 -29.06
N LEU A 300 47.59 -27.57 -27.76
CA LEU A 300 46.98 -26.70 -26.76
C LEU A 300 48.01 -26.33 -25.69
N ARG A 301 48.11 -25.03 -25.40
CA ARG A 301 48.89 -24.51 -24.28
C ARG A 301 47.96 -23.68 -23.41
N LEU A 302 47.73 -24.15 -22.18
CA LEU A 302 46.95 -23.50 -21.14
C LEU A 302 47.86 -23.19 -19.97
N ASP A 303 47.69 -22.01 -19.38
CA ASP A 303 48.44 -21.58 -18.21
C ASP A 303 47.50 -20.91 -17.20
N GLY A 304 47.32 -21.51 -16.02
CA GLY A 304 46.49 -20.96 -14.95
C GLY A 304 44.99 -20.85 -15.28
N VAL A 305 44.48 -21.66 -16.21
CA VAL A 305 43.07 -21.59 -16.67
C VAL A 305 42.21 -22.58 -15.88
N PRO A 306 41.02 -22.20 -15.36
CA PRO A 306 40.05 -23.12 -14.77
C PRO A 306 39.79 -24.35 -15.65
N TRP A 307 39.78 -25.56 -15.08
CA TRP A 307 39.68 -26.79 -15.87
C TRP A 307 38.37 -26.92 -16.65
N ASP A 308 37.28 -26.34 -16.17
CA ASP A 308 35.96 -26.33 -16.79
C ASP A 308 35.89 -25.33 -17.95
N GLN A 309 36.61 -24.21 -17.86
CA GLN A 309 36.85 -23.29 -18.98
C GLN A 309 37.70 -23.97 -20.06
N ALA A 310 38.78 -24.64 -19.64
CA ALA A 310 39.63 -25.42 -20.54
C ALA A 310 38.84 -26.52 -21.25
N LEU A 311 38.03 -27.28 -20.50
CA LEU A 311 37.15 -28.32 -21.05
C LEU A 311 36.15 -27.73 -22.04
N ASP A 312 35.43 -26.67 -21.69
CA ASP A 312 34.45 -26.05 -22.59
C ASP A 312 35.09 -25.52 -23.88
N MET A 313 36.29 -24.93 -23.78
CA MET A 313 37.04 -24.44 -24.93
C MET A 313 37.49 -25.59 -25.85
N ILE A 314 37.97 -26.70 -25.28
CA ILE A 314 38.36 -27.90 -26.03
C ILE A 314 37.15 -28.49 -26.76
N LEU A 315 36.01 -28.59 -26.07
CA LEU A 315 34.75 -29.10 -26.62
C LEU A 315 34.25 -28.22 -27.77
N LYS A 316 34.23 -26.89 -27.59
CA LYS A 316 33.80 -25.93 -28.64
C LYS A 316 34.69 -25.96 -29.89
N ILE A 317 36.02 -25.98 -29.73
CA ILE A 317 36.95 -26.00 -30.89
C ILE A 317 36.76 -27.25 -31.75
N ARG A 318 36.32 -28.35 -31.14
CA ARG A 318 36.13 -29.64 -31.82
C ARG A 318 34.67 -30.00 -32.09
N GLY A 319 33.72 -29.10 -31.82
CA GLY A 319 32.29 -29.35 -32.03
C GLY A 319 31.73 -30.50 -31.19
N LEU A 320 32.27 -30.70 -29.99
CA LEU A 320 31.84 -31.74 -29.05
C LEU A 320 30.87 -31.16 -28.01
N GLY A 321 29.87 -31.95 -27.63
CA GLY A 321 28.98 -31.69 -26.50
C GLY A 321 29.40 -32.46 -25.26
N LYS A 322 28.98 -31.98 -24.09
CA LYS A 322 29.15 -32.67 -22.80
C LYS A 322 27.81 -32.91 -22.12
N ARG A 323 27.67 -34.04 -21.44
CA ARG A 323 26.58 -34.32 -20.50
C ARG A 323 27.16 -34.88 -19.21
N MET A 324 26.72 -34.32 -18.08
CA MET A 324 27.12 -34.77 -16.75
C MET A 324 25.97 -35.57 -16.15
N GLU A 325 26.23 -36.84 -15.83
CA GLU A 325 25.32 -37.68 -15.06
C GLU A 325 26.03 -38.11 -13.77
N GLY A 326 25.77 -37.36 -12.70
CA GLY A 326 26.46 -37.54 -11.42
C GLY A 326 27.97 -37.34 -11.54
N ASN A 327 28.74 -38.43 -11.38
CA ASN A 327 30.21 -38.43 -11.45
C ASN A 327 30.77 -38.89 -12.82
N ILE A 328 29.92 -39.03 -13.84
CA ILE A 328 30.32 -39.49 -15.18
C ILE A 328 30.13 -38.33 -16.17
N LEU A 329 31.21 -37.95 -16.84
CA LEU A 329 31.21 -36.99 -17.95
C LEU A 329 31.14 -37.77 -19.27
N LEU A 330 30.00 -37.66 -19.96
CA LEU A 330 29.83 -38.16 -21.31
C LEU A 330 30.24 -37.07 -22.31
N VAL A 331 31.16 -37.39 -23.22
CA VAL A 331 31.57 -36.50 -24.32
C VAL A 331 31.31 -37.19 -25.65
N ALA A 332 30.59 -36.51 -26.53
CA ALA A 332 30.24 -36.95 -27.87
C ALA A 332 30.18 -35.74 -28.83
N PRO A 333 30.16 -35.93 -30.16
CA PRO A 333 29.87 -34.83 -31.09
C PRO A 333 28.54 -34.14 -30.74
N ALA A 334 28.51 -32.80 -30.81
CA ALA A 334 27.34 -32.02 -30.38
C ALA A 334 26.06 -32.41 -31.14
N ASP A 335 26.19 -32.75 -32.43
CA ASP A 335 25.07 -33.19 -33.26
C ASP A 335 24.47 -34.52 -32.79
N GLU A 336 25.30 -35.47 -32.36
CA GLU A 336 24.83 -36.78 -31.84
C GLU A 336 24.09 -36.60 -30.51
N LEU A 337 24.60 -35.73 -29.65
CA LEU A 337 24.00 -35.45 -28.35
C LEU A 337 22.65 -34.72 -28.50
N ALA A 338 22.56 -33.74 -29.41
CA ALA A 338 21.32 -33.04 -29.72
C ALA A 338 20.26 -33.97 -30.33
N ILE A 339 20.67 -34.93 -31.17
CA ILE A 339 19.76 -35.95 -31.72
C ILE A 339 19.21 -36.85 -30.60
N ARG A 340 20.06 -37.30 -29.67
CA ARG A 340 19.60 -38.12 -28.52
C ARG A 340 18.67 -37.35 -27.60
N GLU A 341 18.99 -36.10 -27.27
CA GLU A 341 18.14 -35.26 -26.43
C GLU A 341 16.77 -35.00 -27.09
N ALA A 342 16.76 -34.69 -28.39
CA ALA A 342 15.51 -34.56 -29.13
C ALA A 342 14.72 -35.88 -29.17
N GLN A 343 15.40 -37.03 -29.24
CA GLN A 343 14.74 -38.34 -29.15
C GLN A 343 14.21 -38.64 -27.76
N GLU A 344 14.95 -38.32 -26.70
CA GLU A 344 14.52 -38.50 -25.31
C GLU A 344 13.32 -37.62 -24.97
N LEU A 345 13.34 -36.34 -25.36
CA LEU A 345 12.21 -35.43 -25.17
C LEU A 345 11.00 -35.87 -25.99
N ARG A 346 11.20 -36.31 -27.24
CA ARG A 346 10.10 -36.90 -28.04
C ARG A 346 9.57 -38.18 -27.42
N ALA A 347 10.44 -39.04 -26.90
CA ALA A 347 10.02 -40.27 -26.22
C ALA A 347 9.24 -39.95 -24.95
N GLN A 348 9.64 -38.94 -24.17
CA GLN A 348 8.88 -38.46 -23.00
C GLN A 348 7.51 -37.92 -23.41
N GLN A 349 7.44 -37.07 -24.45
CA GLN A 349 6.18 -36.57 -25.00
C GLN A 349 5.30 -37.69 -25.56
N GLU A 350 5.89 -38.72 -26.19
CA GLU A 350 5.17 -39.88 -26.67
C GLU A 350 4.66 -40.75 -25.51
N VAL A 351 5.43 -40.92 -24.44
CA VAL A 351 5.00 -41.61 -23.22
C VAL A 351 3.84 -40.87 -22.57
N GLU A 352 3.93 -39.55 -22.45
CA GLU A 352 2.84 -38.70 -21.93
C GLU A 352 1.58 -38.82 -22.81
N LYS A 353 1.74 -38.80 -24.13
CA LYS A 353 0.65 -39.01 -25.10
C LYS A 353 0.07 -40.41 -25.05
N LEU A 354 0.80 -41.42 -24.59
CA LEU A 354 0.35 -42.81 -24.47
C LEU A 354 -0.18 -43.15 -23.07
N ALA A 355 -0.11 -42.21 -22.13
CA ALA A 355 -0.63 -42.42 -20.78
C ALA A 355 -2.15 -42.75 -20.81
N PRO A 356 -2.61 -43.68 -19.95
CA PRO A 356 -4.03 -44.01 -19.86
C PRO A 356 -4.83 -42.84 -19.29
N LEU A 357 -5.99 -42.58 -19.89
CA LEU A 357 -6.94 -41.57 -19.42
C LEU A 357 -7.90 -42.20 -18.41
N PHE A 358 -8.12 -41.52 -17.29
CA PHE A 358 -9.10 -41.87 -16.28
C PHE A 358 -10.25 -40.86 -16.30
N ALA A 359 -11.45 -41.30 -15.93
CA ALA A 359 -12.60 -40.43 -15.79
C ALA A 359 -13.03 -40.38 -14.32
N GLU A 360 -13.20 -39.18 -13.80
CA GLU A 360 -13.61 -38.94 -12.42
C GLU A 360 -14.81 -38.00 -12.36
N TYR A 361 -15.72 -38.30 -11.43
CA TYR A 361 -16.87 -37.45 -11.11
C TYR A 361 -16.55 -36.66 -9.85
N VAL A 362 -16.58 -35.33 -9.94
CA VAL A 362 -16.34 -34.43 -8.82
C VAL A 362 -17.59 -33.59 -8.59
N GLN A 363 -18.24 -33.77 -7.45
CA GLN A 363 -19.40 -32.98 -7.06
C GLN A 363 -18.95 -31.65 -6.44
N ILE A 364 -19.52 -30.54 -6.91
CA ILE A 364 -19.24 -29.19 -6.40
C ILE A 364 -20.37 -28.74 -5.48
N ASN A 365 -20.04 -28.13 -4.33
CA ASN A 365 -21.01 -27.84 -3.27
C ASN A 365 -21.43 -26.37 -3.22
N TYR A 366 -20.50 -25.43 -3.31
CA TYR A 366 -20.72 -24.00 -3.13
C TYR A 366 -20.60 -23.22 -4.44
N ALA A 367 -19.62 -23.56 -5.27
CA ALA A 367 -19.45 -22.94 -6.59
C ALA A 367 -20.36 -23.59 -7.65
N LYS A 368 -20.57 -22.89 -8.77
CA LYS A 368 -21.21 -23.47 -9.95
C LYS A 368 -20.19 -24.31 -10.71
N ALA A 369 -20.57 -25.53 -11.07
CA ALA A 369 -19.73 -26.41 -11.86
C ALA A 369 -19.40 -25.81 -13.24
N ASP A 370 -20.32 -25.06 -13.85
CA ASP A 370 -20.07 -24.37 -15.13
C ASP A 370 -18.92 -23.37 -15.06
N ASP A 371 -18.90 -22.51 -14.03
CA ASP A 371 -17.86 -21.51 -13.83
C ASP A 371 -16.48 -22.18 -13.66
N ILE A 372 -16.42 -23.30 -12.92
CA ILE A 372 -15.18 -24.08 -12.75
C ILE A 372 -14.77 -24.77 -14.06
N ALA A 373 -15.73 -25.33 -14.80
CA ALA A 373 -15.43 -25.99 -16.07
C ALA A 373 -14.91 -25.00 -17.12
N GLU A 374 -15.39 -23.76 -17.13
CA GLU A 374 -14.88 -22.70 -17.99
C GLU A 374 -13.43 -22.33 -17.62
N LEU A 375 -13.11 -22.24 -16.33
CA LEU A 375 -11.73 -22.04 -15.85
C LEU A 375 -10.80 -23.19 -16.25
N LEU A 376 -11.27 -24.44 -16.16
CA LEU A 376 -10.47 -25.62 -16.53
C LEU A 376 -10.28 -25.76 -18.04
N LYS A 377 -11.22 -25.28 -18.85
CA LYS A 377 -11.14 -25.27 -20.32
C LYS A 377 -10.32 -24.12 -20.88
N ASN A 378 -9.94 -23.15 -20.06
CA ASN A 378 -9.19 -22.00 -20.54
C ASN A 378 -7.76 -22.42 -20.95
N ASP A 379 -7.46 -22.30 -22.24
CA ASP A 379 -6.20 -22.76 -22.86
C ASP A 379 -4.96 -22.05 -22.28
N GLU A 380 -5.11 -20.86 -21.70
CA GLU A 380 -4.01 -20.12 -21.07
C GLU A 380 -3.52 -20.76 -19.77
N ALA A 381 -4.40 -21.45 -19.04
CA ALA A 381 -4.06 -22.06 -17.76
C ALA A 381 -3.42 -23.45 -17.91
N ASN A 382 -3.54 -24.09 -19.08
CA ASN A 382 -2.99 -25.41 -19.41
C ASN A 382 -3.15 -26.47 -18.28
N MET A 383 -4.29 -26.43 -17.59
CA MET A 383 -4.59 -27.30 -16.44
C MET A 383 -5.03 -28.71 -16.85
N LEU A 384 -5.45 -28.87 -18.09
CA LEU A 384 -5.80 -30.15 -18.72
C LEU A 384 -4.72 -30.53 -19.71
N SER A 385 -4.51 -31.84 -19.92
CA SER A 385 -3.64 -32.29 -21.02
C SER A 385 -4.27 -32.01 -22.39
N GLU A 386 -3.49 -32.12 -23.47
CA GLU A 386 -3.99 -32.01 -24.85
C GLU A 386 -5.18 -32.97 -25.16
N ARG A 387 -5.31 -34.05 -24.39
CA ARG A 387 -6.34 -35.08 -24.53
C ARG A 387 -7.42 -35.00 -23.43
N GLY A 388 -7.26 -34.06 -22.50
CA GLY A 388 -8.15 -33.80 -21.39
C GLY A 388 -9.49 -33.25 -21.88
N SER A 389 -10.57 -33.60 -21.19
CA SER A 389 -11.89 -33.03 -21.46
C SER A 389 -12.69 -32.90 -20.17
N VAL A 390 -13.39 -31.77 -20.03
CA VAL A 390 -14.27 -31.50 -18.89
C VAL A 390 -15.70 -31.26 -19.38
N THR A 391 -16.64 -31.98 -18.79
CA THR A 391 -18.07 -31.86 -19.07
C THR A 391 -18.82 -31.62 -17.76
N VAL A 392 -19.91 -30.84 -17.81
CA VAL A 392 -20.72 -30.53 -16.63
C VAL A 392 -22.06 -31.24 -16.72
N ASP A 393 -22.51 -31.83 -15.61
CA ASP A 393 -23.91 -32.17 -15.39
C ASP A 393 -24.55 -31.10 -14.49
N GLU A 394 -25.21 -30.13 -15.11
CA GLU A 394 -25.85 -28.98 -14.44
C GLU A 394 -26.90 -29.43 -13.40
N ARG A 395 -27.61 -30.53 -13.66
CA ARG A 395 -28.69 -31.00 -12.79
C ARG A 395 -28.16 -31.47 -11.44
N THR A 396 -26.95 -32.02 -11.41
CA THR A 396 -26.31 -32.56 -10.20
C THR A 396 -25.12 -31.72 -9.73
N ASN A 397 -24.84 -30.59 -10.38
CA ASN A 397 -23.66 -29.75 -10.15
C ASN A 397 -22.36 -30.57 -10.05
N THR A 398 -22.20 -31.54 -10.97
CA THR A 398 -21.08 -32.48 -10.99
C THR A 398 -20.22 -32.26 -12.24
N LEU A 399 -18.90 -32.25 -12.05
CA LEU A 399 -17.90 -32.23 -13.11
C LEU A 399 -17.49 -33.64 -13.48
N LEU A 400 -17.58 -33.98 -14.76
CA LEU A 400 -16.96 -35.15 -15.36
C LEU A 400 -15.64 -34.72 -16.00
N ILE A 401 -14.54 -35.06 -15.34
CA ILE A 401 -13.19 -34.75 -15.82
C ILE A 401 -12.58 -36.03 -16.36
N ARG A 402 -12.02 -35.98 -17.57
CA ARG A 402 -11.29 -37.10 -18.16
C ARG A 402 -9.89 -36.65 -18.53
N ASP A 403 -8.87 -37.15 -17.84
CA ASP A 403 -7.46 -36.79 -18.08
C ASP A 403 -6.49 -37.88 -17.56
N THR A 404 -5.18 -37.61 -17.61
CA THR A 404 -4.14 -38.42 -16.96
C THR A 404 -4.23 -38.34 -15.44
N ALA A 405 -3.75 -39.36 -14.74
CA ALA A 405 -3.85 -39.44 -13.28
C ALA A 405 -3.18 -38.26 -12.55
N GLU A 406 -2.09 -37.73 -13.11
CA GLU A 406 -1.36 -36.59 -12.56
C GLU A 406 -2.18 -35.29 -12.64
N GLN A 407 -2.79 -35.01 -13.79
CA GLN A 407 -3.62 -33.81 -13.97
C GLN A 407 -4.92 -33.88 -13.17
N LEU A 408 -5.53 -35.06 -13.06
CA LEU A 408 -6.69 -35.27 -12.20
C LEU A 408 -6.42 -34.93 -10.73
N GLU A 409 -5.21 -35.21 -10.23
CA GLU A 409 -4.84 -34.89 -8.85
C GLU A 409 -4.64 -33.38 -8.64
N GLU A 410 -4.03 -32.69 -9.61
CA GLU A 410 -3.88 -31.23 -9.59
C GLU A 410 -5.23 -30.52 -9.66
N VAL A 411 -6.11 -30.95 -10.57
CA VAL A 411 -7.47 -30.43 -10.67
C VAL A 411 -8.25 -30.65 -9.37
N ARG A 412 -8.10 -31.81 -8.72
CA ARG A 412 -8.73 -32.06 -7.42
C ARG A 412 -8.23 -31.09 -6.36
N ARG A 413 -6.92 -30.85 -6.27
CA ARG A 413 -6.35 -29.86 -5.34
C ARG A 413 -6.93 -28.47 -5.59
N LEU A 414 -6.99 -28.04 -6.84
CA LEU A 414 -7.56 -26.74 -7.21
C LEU A 414 -9.03 -26.62 -6.80
N ILE A 415 -9.86 -27.63 -7.11
CA ILE A 415 -11.28 -27.64 -6.76
C ILE A 415 -11.47 -27.49 -5.24
N THR A 416 -10.64 -28.14 -4.41
CA THR A 416 -10.76 -28.01 -2.94
C THR A 416 -10.44 -26.60 -2.42
N VAL A 417 -9.63 -25.83 -3.15
CA VAL A 417 -9.32 -24.44 -2.78
C VAL A 417 -10.43 -23.50 -3.23
N LEU A 418 -11.02 -23.74 -4.41
CA LEU A 418 -12.06 -22.90 -5.01
C LEU A 418 -13.47 -23.13 -4.42
N ASP A 419 -13.83 -24.38 -4.10
CA ASP A 419 -15.16 -24.75 -3.59
C ASP A 419 -15.31 -24.41 -2.10
N ARG A 420 -15.28 -23.11 -1.77
CA ARG A 420 -15.48 -22.57 -0.42
C ARG A 420 -16.76 -21.74 -0.35
N PRO A 421 -17.45 -21.71 0.81
CA PRO A 421 -18.62 -20.87 0.99
C PRO A 421 -18.25 -19.38 0.88
N VAL A 422 -19.03 -18.64 0.11
CA VAL A 422 -18.89 -17.18 0.00
C VAL A 422 -19.47 -16.50 1.22
N LYS A 423 -18.74 -15.51 1.75
CA LYS A 423 -19.25 -14.65 2.84
C LYS A 423 -20.41 -13.78 2.33
N GLN A 424 -21.37 -13.51 3.21
CA GLN A 424 -22.49 -12.61 2.95
C GLN A 424 -22.27 -11.27 3.64
N VAL A 425 -22.80 -10.21 3.04
CA VAL A 425 -22.76 -8.84 3.58
C VAL A 425 -24.19 -8.34 3.68
N LEU A 426 -24.56 -7.86 4.87
CA LEU A 426 -25.73 -7.04 5.10
C LEU A 426 -25.34 -5.57 4.88
N ILE A 427 -26.06 -4.88 4.00
CA ILE A 427 -25.87 -3.46 3.74
C ILE A 427 -27.11 -2.74 4.23
N GLU A 428 -26.91 -1.79 5.13
CA GLU A 428 -27.92 -0.86 5.58
C GLU A 428 -27.58 0.55 5.08
N SER A 429 -28.51 1.19 4.38
CA SER A 429 -28.41 2.60 4.03
C SER A 429 -29.44 3.38 4.84
N ARG A 430 -29.12 4.63 5.19
CA ARG A 430 -30.03 5.55 5.87
C ARG A 430 -30.04 6.88 5.11
N VAL A 431 -31.19 7.27 4.61
CA VAL A 431 -31.41 8.57 3.98
C VAL A 431 -32.23 9.42 4.95
N VAL A 432 -31.66 10.55 5.37
CA VAL A 432 -32.27 11.47 6.32
C VAL A 432 -32.53 12.78 5.61
N ASN A 433 -33.80 13.18 5.54
CA ASN A 433 -34.23 14.44 4.94
C ASN A 433 -34.91 15.29 6.02
N VAL A 434 -34.30 16.42 6.33
CA VAL A 434 -34.79 17.39 7.32
C VAL A 434 -35.23 18.64 6.58
N ARG A 435 -36.45 19.10 6.90
CA ARG A 435 -37.01 20.35 6.39
C ARG A 435 -37.49 21.19 7.57
N ASP A 436 -37.02 22.43 7.63
CA ASP A 436 -37.39 23.42 8.63
C ASP A 436 -37.79 24.71 7.90
N SER A 437 -39.05 25.13 8.01
CA SER A 437 -39.53 26.37 7.40
C SER A 437 -40.21 27.27 8.43
N VAL A 438 -39.80 28.52 8.44
CA VAL A 438 -40.36 29.59 9.29
C VAL A 438 -40.87 30.69 8.37
N GLY A 439 -42.11 31.11 8.56
CA GLY A 439 -42.73 32.21 7.81
C GLY A 439 -43.38 33.20 8.77
N GLU A 440 -43.07 34.48 8.61
CA GLU A 440 -43.60 35.60 9.37
C GLU A 440 -44.23 36.62 8.42
N GLU A 441 -45.48 36.98 8.66
CA GLU A 441 -46.17 38.04 7.94
C GLU A 441 -46.81 39.04 8.90
N LEU A 442 -46.58 40.33 8.64
CA LEU A 442 -47.15 41.45 9.38
C LEU A 442 -47.77 42.43 8.41
N GLY A 443 -49.05 42.73 8.62
CA GLY A 443 -49.84 43.59 7.76
C GLY A 443 -50.69 44.56 8.55
N VAL A 444 -51.12 45.61 7.87
CA VAL A 444 -51.89 46.70 8.44
C VAL A 444 -52.90 47.19 7.42
N ARG A 445 -54.11 47.47 7.90
CA ARG A 445 -55.06 48.28 7.15
C ARG A 445 -55.65 49.36 8.03
N TRP A 446 -55.78 50.57 7.50
CA TRP A 446 -56.40 51.66 8.23
C TRP A 446 -56.98 52.69 7.26
N GLY A 447 -57.95 53.44 7.75
CA GLY A 447 -58.67 54.40 6.94
C GLY A 447 -59.31 55.49 7.77
N ILE A 448 -59.52 56.63 7.12
CA ILE A 448 -60.18 57.80 7.67
C ILE A 448 -61.31 58.17 6.70
N THR A 449 -62.54 58.11 7.19
CA THR A 449 -63.69 58.68 6.51
C THR A 449 -64.12 59.93 7.26
N ASN A 450 -64.27 61.05 6.58
CA ASN A 450 -64.73 62.30 7.19
C ASN A 450 -65.66 63.05 6.25
N THR A 451 -66.70 63.67 6.80
CA THR A 451 -67.61 64.58 6.10
C THR A 451 -67.36 66.01 6.57
N PHE A 452 -67.20 66.96 5.65
CA PHE A 452 -66.96 68.37 5.96
C PHE A 452 -67.85 69.28 5.11
N ASP A 453 -68.09 70.49 5.59
CA ASP A 453 -68.80 71.52 4.82
C ASP A 453 -67.84 72.13 3.78
N ALA A 454 -68.17 71.98 2.49
CA ALA A 454 -67.38 72.49 1.38
C ALA A 454 -67.90 73.86 0.86
N GLY A 455 -68.72 74.57 1.63
CA GLY A 455 -69.19 75.92 1.33
C GLY A 455 -70.31 76.02 0.29
N SER A 456 -70.40 75.09 -0.66
CA SER A 456 -71.54 74.95 -1.60
C SER A 456 -72.25 73.59 -1.53
N GLY A 457 -71.95 72.78 -0.52
CA GLY A 457 -72.48 71.42 -0.32
C GLY A 457 -71.66 70.64 0.70
N ASN A 458 -72.09 69.40 0.99
CA ASN A 458 -71.32 68.46 1.79
C ASN A 458 -70.18 67.88 0.94
N GLY A 459 -68.96 67.90 1.49
CA GLY A 459 -67.81 67.18 0.96
C GLY A 459 -67.46 66.01 1.88
N ALA A 460 -66.82 64.98 1.33
CA ALA A 460 -66.38 63.84 2.11
C ALA A 460 -65.06 63.29 1.56
N THR A 461 -64.30 62.63 2.44
CA THR A 461 -63.08 61.90 2.12
C THR A 461 -63.18 60.49 2.64
N SER A 462 -62.62 59.53 1.91
CA SER A 462 -62.58 58.11 2.23
C SER A 462 -61.42 57.46 1.48
N GLY A 463 -61.26 56.14 1.62
CA GLY A 463 -60.28 55.34 0.86
C GLY A 463 -60.49 55.37 -0.66
N THR A 464 -61.75 55.33 -1.10
CA THR A 464 -62.14 55.38 -2.52
C THR A 464 -63.10 56.52 -2.83
N ILE A 465 -63.30 56.82 -4.11
CA ILE A 465 -64.24 57.85 -4.58
C ILE A 465 -65.69 57.40 -4.29
N GLU A 466 -65.97 56.12 -4.50
CA GLU A 466 -67.22 55.45 -4.16
C GLU A 466 -67.51 55.60 -2.65
N GLY A 467 -66.53 55.33 -1.80
CA GLY A 467 -66.68 55.51 -0.35
C GLY A 467 -66.88 56.97 0.05
N ALA A 468 -66.23 57.92 -0.63
CA ALA A 468 -66.49 59.35 -0.38
C ALA A 468 -67.92 59.74 -0.76
N ASN A 469 -68.48 59.17 -1.83
CA ASN A 469 -69.88 59.42 -2.21
C ASN A 469 -70.87 58.84 -1.19
N ASP A 470 -70.63 57.63 -0.68
CA ASP A 470 -71.44 57.02 0.37
C ASP A 470 -71.42 57.87 1.65
N ALA A 471 -70.23 58.33 2.06
CA ALA A 471 -70.07 59.21 3.20
C ALA A 471 -70.81 60.55 3.02
N ASN A 472 -70.77 61.16 1.83
CA ASN A 472 -71.54 62.36 1.49
C ASN A 472 -73.05 62.17 1.60
N ASN A 473 -73.55 60.95 1.33
CA ASN A 473 -74.96 60.60 1.49
C ASN A 473 -75.32 60.23 2.94
N GLY A 474 -74.41 60.40 3.90
CA GLY A 474 -74.62 60.09 5.31
C GLY A 474 -74.57 58.60 5.63
N VAL A 475 -74.03 57.78 4.72
CA VAL A 475 -73.86 56.34 4.88
C VAL A 475 -72.41 56.04 5.23
N VAL A 476 -72.17 55.19 6.24
CA VAL A 476 -70.81 54.73 6.52
C VAL A 476 -70.38 53.79 5.39
N PRO A 477 -69.28 54.08 4.67
CA PRO A 477 -68.87 53.27 3.53
C PRO A 477 -68.48 51.85 3.92
N SER A 478 -68.49 50.95 2.94
CA SER A 478 -68.04 49.57 3.12
C SER A 478 -66.56 49.52 3.56
N ILE A 479 -66.12 48.40 4.15
CA ILE A 479 -64.72 48.25 4.58
C ILE A 479 -63.75 48.41 3.39
N ALA A 480 -64.12 47.90 2.21
CA ALA A 480 -63.31 47.96 1.00
C ALA A 480 -63.12 49.39 0.48
N ASP A 481 -64.11 50.26 0.75
CA ASP A 481 -64.16 51.63 0.22
C ASP A 481 -63.65 52.70 1.21
N ARG A 482 -63.37 52.29 2.45
CA ARG A 482 -62.97 53.21 3.53
C ARG A 482 -61.53 53.07 4.01
N MET A 483 -60.81 52.01 3.63
CA MET A 483 -59.39 51.87 3.94
C MET A 483 -58.53 52.78 3.04
N ASN A 484 -57.67 53.62 3.61
CA ASN A 484 -56.68 54.40 2.87
C ASN A 484 -55.39 53.61 2.63
N VAL A 485 -55.02 52.75 3.59
CA VAL A 485 -53.98 51.75 3.45
C VAL A 485 -54.65 50.40 3.65
N ASP A 486 -54.56 49.53 2.65
CA ASP A 486 -55.13 48.18 2.71
C ASP A 486 -54.04 47.16 2.38
N LEU A 487 -53.17 46.92 3.36
CA LEU A 487 -52.08 45.96 3.27
C LEU A 487 -52.21 44.86 4.35
N PRO A 488 -53.38 44.18 4.49
CA PRO A 488 -53.55 43.12 5.47
C PRO A 488 -52.76 41.86 5.08
N VAL A 489 -52.58 40.96 6.05
CA VAL A 489 -52.13 39.58 5.81
C VAL A 489 -53.31 38.77 5.27
N ALA A 490 -53.13 38.09 4.13
CA ALA A 490 -54.23 37.42 3.42
C ALA A 490 -54.87 36.27 4.25
N ASN A 491 -54.06 35.53 5.01
CA ASN A 491 -54.49 34.45 5.91
C ASN A 491 -53.94 34.67 7.32
N ALA A 492 -54.29 35.80 7.94
CA ALA A 492 -53.78 36.15 9.26
C ALA A 492 -54.12 35.07 10.31
N ALA A 493 -53.15 34.72 11.17
CA ALA A 493 -53.40 33.89 12.35
C ALA A 493 -54.21 34.65 13.41
N GLY A 494 -54.04 35.97 13.47
CA GLY A 494 -54.83 36.85 14.30
C GLY A 494 -54.86 38.27 13.77
N SER A 495 -55.96 38.97 14.02
CA SER A 495 -56.05 40.41 13.81
C SER A 495 -56.68 41.13 14.99
N ILE A 496 -56.29 42.38 15.18
CA ILE A 496 -56.88 43.30 16.17
C ILE A 496 -57.27 44.59 15.47
N ALA A 497 -58.53 44.97 15.61
CA ALA A 497 -59.09 46.16 14.98
C ALA A 497 -59.57 47.16 16.03
N PHE A 498 -59.26 48.44 15.81
CA PHE A 498 -59.73 49.59 16.55
C PHE A 498 -60.57 50.44 15.60
N GLN A 499 -61.80 50.74 16.01
CA GLN A 499 -62.66 51.63 15.28
C GLN A 499 -63.14 52.74 16.20
N VAL A 500 -62.96 53.98 15.76
CA VAL A 500 -63.56 55.16 16.39
C VAL A 500 -64.58 55.70 15.40
N ALA A 501 -65.86 55.42 15.64
CA ALA A 501 -66.94 55.80 14.75
C ALA A 501 -67.78 56.93 15.34
N LYS A 502 -68.19 57.87 14.48
CA LYS A 502 -69.21 58.88 14.75
C LYS A 502 -68.81 59.87 15.85
N LEU A 503 -67.65 60.49 15.66
CA LEU A 503 -67.35 61.77 16.32
C LEU A 503 -68.44 62.79 15.93
N ALA A 504 -68.57 63.89 16.69
CA ALA A 504 -69.63 64.89 16.49
C ALA A 504 -69.64 65.53 15.08
N ASP A 505 -68.58 65.33 14.30
CA ASP A 505 -68.33 65.81 12.94
C ASP A 505 -68.54 64.76 11.83
N GLY A 506 -68.92 63.52 12.17
CA GLY A 506 -69.13 62.44 11.20
C GLY A 506 -67.85 61.65 10.86
N THR A 507 -66.74 61.89 11.55
CA THR A 507 -65.48 61.17 11.33
C THR A 507 -65.56 59.70 11.78
N VAL A 508 -64.99 58.81 10.96
CA VAL A 508 -64.73 57.40 11.27
C VAL A 508 -63.25 57.13 11.04
N ILE A 509 -62.60 56.53 12.03
CA ILE A 509 -61.20 56.08 11.95
C ILE A 509 -61.19 54.58 12.21
N ASP A 510 -60.61 53.82 11.28
CA ASP A 510 -60.39 52.38 11.41
C ASP A 510 -58.89 52.09 11.38
N LEU A 511 -58.43 51.20 12.26
CA LEU A 511 -57.07 50.66 12.27
C LEU A 511 -57.14 49.17 12.59
N GLU A 512 -56.57 48.33 11.75
CA GLU A 512 -56.44 46.90 11.99
C GLU A 512 -55.00 46.44 11.74
N LEU A 513 -54.50 45.65 12.68
CA LEU A 513 -53.23 44.96 12.59
C LEU A 513 -53.51 43.47 12.42
N SER A 514 -52.84 42.86 11.45
CA SER A 514 -52.95 41.43 11.15
C SER A 514 -51.57 40.80 11.14
N ALA A 515 -51.43 39.64 11.76
CA ALA A 515 -50.16 38.92 11.87
C ALA A 515 -50.33 37.42 11.61
N LEU A 516 -49.29 36.79 11.08
CA LEU A 516 -49.16 35.35 10.90
C LEU A 516 -47.71 34.96 11.19
N GLU A 517 -47.52 33.93 12.01
CA GLU A 517 -46.23 33.26 12.19
C GLU A 517 -46.50 31.76 12.07
N VAL A 518 -45.77 31.09 11.17
CA VAL A 518 -45.91 29.66 10.89
C VAL A 518 -44.53 29.02 10.95
N GLU A 519 -44.42 27.95 11.73
CA GLU A 519 -43.22 27.11 11.82
C GLU A 519 -43.59 25.68 11.42
N ASN A 520 -42.91 25.12 10.41
CA ASN A 520 -43.08 23.74 9.99
C ASN A 520 -41.74 23.01 10.07
N LYS A 521 -41.72 21.89 10.82
CA LYS A 521 -40.56 20.99 10.91
C LYS A 521 -40.95 19.59 10.48
N GLY A 522 -40.15 19.01 9.60
CA GLY A 522 -40.32 17.65 9.13
C GLY A 522 -38.98 16.92 9.09
N GLU A 523 -38.97 15.68 9.55
CA GLU A 523 -37.83 14.77 9.45
C GLU A 523 -38.33 13.45 8.85
N ILE A 524 -37.70 13.03 7.75
CA ILE A 524 -38.01 11.79 7.05
C ILE A 524 -36.77 10.92 7.06
N ILE A 525 -36.88 9.71 7.62
CA ILE A 525 -35.81 8.72 7.67
C ILE A 525 -36.25 7.50 6.85
N ALA A 526 -35.50 7.19 5.80
CA ALA A 526 -35.65 5.95 5.04
C ALA A 526 -34.45 5.04 5.33
N SER A 527 -34.68 3.75 5.58
CA SER A 527 -33.61 2.81 5.96
C SER A 527 -33.68 1.48 5.20
N PRO A 528 -33.37 1.46 3.89
CA PRO A 528 -33.35 0.23 3.11
C PRO A 528 -32.21 -0.70 3.58
N ARG A 529 -32.51 -2.00 3.64
CA ARG A 529 -31.59 -3.05 4.06
C ARG A 529 -31.60 -4.19 3.05
N ILE A 530 -30.43 -4.68 2.68
CA ILE A 530 -30.29 -5.79 1.73
C ILE A 530 -29.11 -6.68 2.13
N THR A 531 -29.27 -8.00 1.97
CA THR A 531 -28.19 -8.96 2.17
C THR A 531 -27.82 -9.55 0.82
N THR A 532 -26.53 -9.63 0.51
CA THR A 532 -26.03 -10.27 -0.71
C THR A 532 -24.71 -10.99 -0.47
N ALA A 533 -24.35 -11.90 -1.36
CA ALA A 533 -23.06 -12.57 -1.35
C ALA A 533 -21.95 -11.62 -1.85
N ASN A 534 -20.70 -11.90 -1.45
CA ASN A 534 -19.53 -11.19 -1.95
C ASN A 534 -19.51 -11.17 -3.50
N GLN A 535 -19.23 -10.01 -4.09
CA GLN A 535 -19.17 -9.75 -5.54
C GLN A 535 -20.48 -10.00 -6.32
N LYS A 536 -21.64 -10.13 -5.64
CA LYS A 536 -22.94 -10.28 -6.31
C LYS A 536 -23.77 -8.99 -6.20
N PRO A 537 -24.18 -8.40 -7.33
CA PRO A 537 -25.04 -7.22 -7.32
C PRO A 537 -26.42 -7.59 -6.78
N ALA A 538 -26.98 -6.70 -5.96
CA ALA A 538 -28.32 -6.84 -5.42
C ALA A 538 -29.02 -5.47 -5.40
N TYR A 539 -30.35 -5.48 -5.48
CA TYR A 539 -31.14 -4.25 -5.41
C TYR A 539 -32.45 -4.45 -4.65
N ILE A 540 -32.94 -3.38 -4.03
CA ILE A 540 -34.25 -3.29 -3.39
C ILE A 540 -34.91 -1.97 -3.81
N GLU A 541 -36.17 -2.02 -4.23
CA GLU A 541 -36.94 -0.87 -4.73
C GLU A 541 -38.33 -0.86 -4.07
N GLN A 542 -38.79 0.32 -3.63
CA GLN A 542 -40.14 0.54 -3.13
C GLN A 542 -40.68 1.88 -3.63
N GLY A 543 -41.87 1.89 -4.24
CA GLY A 543 -42.54 3.11 -4.68
C GLY A 543 -43.64 2.82 -5.68
N VAL A 544 -43.85 3.75 -6.61
CA VAL A 544 -44.93 3.70 -7.61
C VAL A 544 -44.39 3.90 -9.02
N GLU A 545 -45.12 3.41 -10.01
CA GLU A 545 -44.85 3.66 -11.43
C GLU A 545 -45.90 4.61 -11.99
N ILE A 546 -45.44 5.73 -12.54
CA ILE A 546 -46.28 6.80 -13.09
C ILE A 546 -46.33 6.64 -14.61
N PRO A 547 -47.52 6.50 -15.23
CA PRO A 547 -47.65 6.42 -16.68
C PRO A 547 -47.45 7.79 -17.34
N TYR A 548 -46.64 7.83 -18.39
CA TYR A 548 -46.43 8.99 -19.27
C TYR A 548 -46.88 8.65 -20.68
N GLU A 549 -47.52 9.61 -21.32
CA GLU A 549 -47.91 9.52 -22.72
C GLU A 549 -46.74 9.98 -23.60
N GLU A 550 -46.20 9.06 -24.41
CA GLU A 550 -45.15 9.32 -25.37
C GLU A 550 -45.73 9.36 -26.80
N ALA A 551 -45.43 10.42 -27.55
CA ALA A 551 -45.86 10.56 -28.93
C ALA A 551 -44.98 9.67 -29.83
N THR A 552 -45.57 8.61 -30.41
CA THR A 552 -44.86 7.76 -31.36
C THR A 552 -44.82 8.37 -32.76
N SER A 553 -43.83 7.98 -33.57
CA SER A 553 -43.65 8.47 -34.95
C SER A 553 -44.82 8.12 -35.89
N SER A 554 -45.72 7.21 -35.50
CA SER A 554 -46.92 6.83 -36.24
C SER A 554 -48.16 7.67 -35.89
N GLY A 555 -48.05 8.62 -34.93
CA GLY A 555 -49.17 9.42 -34.45
C GLY A 555 -50.06 8.71 -33.41
N ALA A 556 -49.71 7.50 -32.98
CA ALA A 556 -50.34 6.81 -31.85
C ALA A 556 -49.71 7.23 -30.52
N THR A 557 -50.47 7.19 -29.44
CA THR A 557 -49.96 7.44 -28.08
C THR A 557 -49.47 6.12 -27.47
N ASN A 558 -48.22 6.06 -27.04
CA ASN A 558 -47.68 4.95 -26.26
C ASN A 558 -47.64 5.34 -24.77
N ILE A 559 -47.93 4.41 -23.87
CA ILE A 559 -47.85 4.66 -22.43
C ILE A 559 -46.55 4.08 -21.90
N GLU A 560 -45.64 4.92 -21.41
CA GLU A 560 -44.38 4.52 -20.78
C GLU A 560 -44.48 4.72 -19.27
N PHE A 561 -44.13 3.71 -18.47
CA PHE A 561 -44.11 3.83 -17.01
C PHE A 561 -42.74 4.33 -16.53
N LYS A 562 -42.71 5.44 -15.81
CA LYS A 562 -41.51 5.92 -15.10
C LYS A 562 -41.64 5.62 -13.61
N LYS A 563 -40.56 5.11 -13.02
CA LYS A 563 -40.49 4.77 -11.60
C LYS A 563 -40.27 6.01 -10.75
N ALA A 564 -41.05 6.15 -9.68
CA ALA A 564 -40.80 7.04 -8.55
C ALA A 564 -40.63 6.17 -7.30
N VAL A 565 -39.39 5.70 -7.08
CA VAL A 565 -39.05 4.70 -6.06
C VAL A 565 -37.87 5.16 -5.20
N LEU A 566 -37.88 4.72 -3.94
CA LEU A 566 -36.68 4.58 -3.14
C LEU A 566 -35.95 3.31 -3.61
N SER A 567 -34.74 3.44 -4.13
CA SER A 567 -33.91 2.31 -4.55
C SER A 567 -32.56 2.28 -3.83
N LEU A 568 -32.12 1.08 -3.47
CA LEU A 568 -30.74 0.80 -3.10
C LEU A 568 -30.25 -0.32 -4.01
N ARG A 569 -29.20 -0.04 -4.78
CA ARG A 569 -28.47 -1.01 -5.59
C ARG A 569 -27.04 -1.04 -5.13
N VAL A 570 -26.52 -2.24 -4.87
CA VAL A 570 -25.20 -2.42 -4.27
C VAL A 570 -24.48 -3.64 -4.80
N THR A 571 -23.18 -3.52 -4.98
CA THR A 571 -22.26 -4.65 -5.19
C THR A 571 -21.16 -4.57 -4.14
N PRO A 572 -21.13 -5.50 -3.16
CA PRO A 572 -20.07 -5.51 -2.15
C PRO A 572 -18.86 -6.32 -2.61
N HIS A 573 -17.67 -5.92 -2.20
CA HIS A 573 -16.44 -6.67 -2.32
C HIS A 573 -15.67 -6.67 -1.00
N ILE A 574 -15.50 -7.85 -0.40
CA ILE A 574 -14.80 -8.02 0.89
C ILE A 574 -13.31 -8.19 0.62
N THR A 575 -12.49 -7.35 1.25
CA THR A 575 -11.03 -7.41 1.19
C THR A 575 -10.45 -8.36 2.25
N PRO A 576 -9.18 -8.83 2.10
CA PRO A 576 -8.57 -9.77 3.04
C PRO A 576 -8.44 -9.26 4.49
N ASP A 577 -8.42 -7.95 4.68
CA ASP A 577 -8.39 -7.26 5.98
C ASP A 577 -9.79 -7.00 6.58
N ASN A 578 -10.83 -7.65 6.06
CA ASN A 578 -12.23 -7.52 6.48
C ASN A 578 -12.87 -6.14 6.28
N ARG A 579 -12.34 -5.33 5.36
CA ARG A 579 -13.05 -4.13 4.89
C ARG A 579 -13.96 -4.47 3.72
N ILE A 580 -14.91 -3.59 3.42
CA ILE A 580 -15.89 -3.79 2.36
C ILE A 580 -15.83 -2.61 1.40
N ILE A 581 -15.46 -2.88 0.15
CA ILE A 581 -15.65 -1.97 -0.96
C ILE A 581 -17.11 -2.09 -1.42
N LEU A 582 -17.81 -0.97 -1.48
CA LEU A 582 -19.21 -0.90 -1.87
C LEU A 582 -19.36 -0.02 -3.10
N ASP A 583 -19.85 -0.60 -4.19
CA ASP A 583 -20.40 0.16 -5.30
C ASP A 583 -21.89 0.41 -5.02
N LEU A 584 -22.26 1.67 -4.79
CA LEU A 584 -23.58 2.06 -4.31
C LEU A 584 -24.26 2.99 -5.30
N VAL A 585 -25.52 2.68 -5.61
CA VAL A 585 -26.45 3.61 -6.25
C VAL A 585 -27.71 3.67 -5.39
N ILE A 586 -27.97 4.83 -4.81
CA ILE A 586 -29.14 5.09 -3.97
C ILE A 586 -29.96 6.18 -4.64
N THR A 587 -31.24 5.90 -4.87
CA THR A 587 -32.20 6.90 -5.39
C THR A 587 -33.35 7.06 -4.43
N GLN A 588 -33.84 8.27 -4.28
CA GLN A 588 -35.07 8.59 -3.58
C GLN A 588 -35.90 9.49 -4.49
N ASP A 589 -36.83 8.86 -5.20
CA ASP A 589 -37.68 9.54 -6.17
C ASP A 589 -39.09 9.61 -5.61
N THR A 590 -39.68 10.81 -5.60
CA THR A 590 -41.05 11.05 -5.12
C THR A 590 -41.91 11.68 -6.20
N GLN A 591 -43.22 11.47 -6.08
CA GLN A 591 -44.20 12.12 -6.95
C GLN A 591 -44.19 13.64 -6.69
N GLY A 592 -43.83 14.42 -7.71
CA GLY A 592 -43.84 15.87 -7.68
C GLY A 592 -45.17 16.46 -8.15
N GLU A 593 -45.18 17.76 -8.42
CA GLU A 593 -46.39 18.48 -8.84
C GLU A 593 -46.80 18.16 -10.29
N GLU A 594 -48.09 18.31 -10.59
CA GLU A 594 -48.59 18.23 -11.97
C GLU A 594 -48.26 19.49 -12.77
N VAL A 595 -47.41 19.32 -13.78
CA VAL A 595 -46.99 20.37 -14.70
C VAL A 595 -47.75 20.31 -16.02
N PRO A 596 -48.09 21.46 -16.63
CA PRO A 596 -48.71 21.49 -17.96
C PRO A 596 -47.70 21.04 -19.01
N THR A 597 -48.11 20.15 -19.91
CA THR A 597 -47.28 19.71 -21.04
C THR A 597 -47.55 20.57 -22.28
N SER A 598 -46.56 20.66 -23.17
CA SER A 598 -46.67 21.40 -24.44
C SER A 598 -47.77 20.86 -25.36
N ALA A 599 -48.23 19.62 -25.14
CA ALA A 599 -49.32 18.97 -25.86
C ALA A 599 -50.73 19.29 -25.29
N GLY A 600 -50.84 20.15 -24.27
CA GLY A 600 -52.12 20.54 -23.65
C GLY A 600 -52.65 19.55 -22.59
N GLY A 601 -51.85 18.56 -22.21
CA GLY A 601 -52.12 17.63 -21.11
C GLY A 601 -51.48 18.08 -19.78
N ARG A 602 -51.73 17.30 -18.72
CA ARG A 602 -51.04 17.46 -17.42
C ARG A 602 -50.19 16.21 -17.20
N ALA A 603 -48.91 16.39 -16.89
CA ALA A 603 -48.03 15.29 -16.50
C ALA A 603 -47.51 15.55 -15.09
N VAL A 604 -47.35 14.48 -14.33
CA VAL A 604 -46.80 14.55 -12.98
C VAL A 604 -45.29 14.72 -13.09
N ALA A 605 -44.67 15.64 -12.35
CA ALA A 605 -43.21 15.72 -12.25
C ALA A 605 -42.68 14.64 -11.28
N ILE A 606 -41.38 14.30 -11.39
CA ILE A 606 -40.72 13.42 -10.43
C ILE A 606 -39.61 14.22 -9.76
N ASP A 607 -39.70 14.36 -8.44
CA ASP A 607 -38.63 14.92 -7.64
C ASP A 607 -37.60 13.83 -7.41
N LYS A 608 -36.40 14.01 -7.97
CA LYS A 608 -35.35 13.00 -8.01
C LYS A 608 -34.18 13.36 -7.10
N GLN A 609 -33.75 12.42 -6.25
CA GLN A 609 -32.54 12.53 -5.44
C GLN A 609 -31.70 11.27 -5.66
N GLU A 610 -30.46 11.40 -6.16
CA GLU A 610 -29.63 10.24 -6.52
C GLU A 610 -28.17 10.45 -6.11
N ILE A 611 -27.55 9.39 -5.60
CA ILE A 611 -26.12 9.30 -5.33
C ILE A 611 -25.56 8.00 -5.92
N GLY A 612 -24.46 8.10 -6.65
CA GLY A 612 -23.69 6.98 -7.18
C GLY A 612 -22.23 7.13 -6.77
N THR A 613 -21.69 6.19 -6.00
CA THR A 613 -20.31 6.27 -5.50
C THR A 613 -19.74 4.90 -5.20
N GLN A 614 -18.41 4.84 -5.14
CA GLN A 614 -17.66 3.69 -4.64
C GLN A 614 -16.92 4.09 -3.37
N VAL A 615 -17.12 3.36 -2.28
CA VAL A 615 -16.50 3.65 -0.98
C VAL A 615 -15.91 2.39 -0.35
N LEU A 616 -14.81 2.56 0.37
CA LEU A 616 -14.24 1.53 1.24
C LEU A 616 -14.66 1.82 2.68
N VAL A 617 -15.27 0.84 3.34
CA VAL A 617 -15.81 0.99 4.69
C VAL A 617 -15.39 -0.19 5.56
N ASP A 618 -15.10 0.07 6.83
CA ASP A 618 -14.81 -0.96 7.81
C ASP A 618 -16.06 -1.77 8.18
N ASN A 619 -15.86 -3.03 8.58
CA ASN A 619 -16.96 -3.93 8.92
C ASN A 619 -17.74 -3.45 10.15
N GLY A 620 -19.01 -3.10 9.95
CA GLY A 620 -19.92 -2.64 10.98
C GLY A 620 -19.87 -1.14 11.25
N GLU A 621 -19.00 -0.39 10.58
CA GLU A 621 -18.90 1.06 10.73
C GLU A 621 -19.84 1.81 9.78
N THR A 622 -20.26 3.01 10.20
CA THR A 622 -21.13 3.88 9.41
C THR A 622 -20.30 4.99 8.77
N VAL A 623 -20.40 5.13 7.46
CA VAL A 623 -19.81 6.27 6.73
C VAL A 623 -20.89 7.17 6.16
N VAL A 624 -20.63 8.47 6.13
CA VAL A 624 -21.44 9.46 5.42
C VAL A 624 -21.02 9.46 3.96
N LEU A 625 -21.93 9.09 3.05
CA LEU A 625 -21.65 9.08 1.61
C LEU A 625 -21.67 10.50 1.03
N GLY A 626 -22.54 11.36 1.58
CA GLY A 626 -22.70 12.74 1.16
C GLY A 626 -24.00 13.35 1.65
N GLY A 627 -24.21 14.60 1.28
CA GLY A 627 -25.41 15.34 1.63
C GLY A 627 -25.56 16.66 0.88
N ILE A 628 -26.74 17.25 0.98
CA ILE A 628 -27.08 18.55 0.38
C ILE A 628 -27.69 19.43 1.47
N TYR A 629 -27.12 20.62 1.68
CA TYR A 629 -27.70 21.65 2.53
C TYR A 629 -28.15 22.83 1.67
N GLN A 630 -29.39 23.25 1.84
CA GLN A 630 -29.98 24.38 1.14
C GLN A 630 -30.71 25.28 2.11
N GLN A 631 -30.48 26.60 1.99
CA GLN A 631 -31.22 27.61 2.73
C GLN A 631 -31.74 28.68 1.77
N ILE A 632 -33.04 28.97 1.85
CA ILE A 632 -33.72 30.01 1.07
C ILE A 632 -34.28 31.05 2.04
N ASN A 633 -33.77 32.27 1.96
CA ASN A 633 -34.30 33.41 2.71
C ASN A 633 -35.00 34.35 1.73
N THR A 634 -36.31 34.54 1.91
CA THR A 634 -37.12 35.45 1.12
C THR A 634 -37.65 36.56 2.01
N LYS A 635 -37.43 37.82 1.63
CA LYS A 635 -38.01 38.98 2.31
C LYS A 635 -38.71 39.88 1.30
N SER A 636 -40.02 40.00 1.44
CA SER A 636 -40.87 40.86 0.61
C SER A 636 -41.47 41.97 1.47
N VAL A 637 -41.40 43.21 0.99
CA VAL A 637 -41.97 44.37 1.67
C VAL A 637 -42.81 45.17 0.67
N SER A 638 -44.12 45.15 0.87
CA SER A 638 -45.07 45.99 0.15
C SER A 638 -45.36 47.22 0.99
N LYS A 639 -45.18 48.44 0.47
CA LYS A 639 -45.31 49.66 1.26
C LYS A 639 -45.86 50.84 0.46
N VAL A 640 -46.45 51.79 1.17
CA VAL A 640 -46.77 53.11 0.62
C VAL A 640 -45.46 53.90 0.43
N PRO A 641 -45.17 54.46 -0.77
CA PRO A 641 -43.98 55.27 -1.00
C PRO A 641 -43.88 56.43 0.00
N VAL A 642 -42.65 56.75 0.43
CA VAL A 642 -42.33 57.78 1.44
C VAL A 642 -42.80 57.43 2.86
N LEU A 643 -44.10 57.16 3.06
CA LEU A 643 -44.68 56.95 4.39
C LEU A 643 -44.25 55.64 5.05
N GLY A 644 -44.03 54.58 4.25
CA GLY A 644 -43.54 53.28 4.73
C GLY A 644 -42.10 53.28 5.27
N ASP A 645 -41.33 54.33 4.98
CA ASP A 645 -39.92 54.46 5.37
C ASP A 645 -39.70 55.43 6.54
N LEU A 646 -40.78 56.00 7.10
CA LEU A 646 -40.68 56.90 8.25
C LEU A 646 -40.19 56.15 9.49
N PRO A 647 -39.26 56.74 10.28
CA PRO A 647 -38.85 56.16 11.55
C PRO A 647 -40.04 56.11 12.52
N ALA A 648 -40.08 55.07 13.36
CA ALA A 648 -41.11 54.81 14.38
C ALA A 648 -42.54 54.52 13.89
N VAL A 649 -42.99 55.08 12.76
CA VAL A 649 -44.38 54.93 12.26
C VAL A 649 -44.51 54.23 10.90
N GLY A 650 -43.41 54.00 10.18
CA GLY A 650 -43.45 53.39 8.84
C GLY A 650 -44.04 51.97 8.80
N TRP A 651 -44.08 51.27 9.93
CA TRP A 651 -44.75 49.96 10.04
C TRP A 651 -46.27 50.02 9.85
N LEU A 652 -46.91 51.18 10.04
CA LEU A 652 -48.34 51.40 9.76
C LEU A 652 -48.65 51.58 8.26
N PHE A 653 -47.63 51.58 7.41
CA PHE A 653 -47.76 51.84 5.97
C PHE A 653 -47.10 50.75 5.12
N ARG A 654 -46.84 49.57 5.69
CA ARG A 654 -46.20 48.45 5.00
C ARG A 654 -46.73 47.10 5.46
N ASN A 655 -46.67 46.13 4.56
CA ASN A 655 -46.78 44.71 4.83
C ASN A 655 -45.40 44.07 4.60
N THR A 656 -44.95 43.30 5.58
CA THR A 656 -43.67 42.57 5.53
C THR A 656 -43.97 41.08 5.55
N ASN A 657 -43.40 40.34 4.59
CA ASN A 657 -43.43 38.89 4.52
C ASN A 657 -41.97 38.39 4.53
N GLU A 658 -41.62 37.60 5.53
CA GLU A 658 -40.30 37.00 5.69
C GLU A 658 -40.45 35.48 5.78
N SER A 659 -39.69 34.76 4.97
CA SER A 659 -39.70 33.30 4.92
C SER A 659 -38.28 32.78 4.89
N ASN A 660 -37.99 31.80 5.75
CA ASN A 660 -36.71 31.13 5.85
C ASN A 660 -36.97 29.62 5.78
N GLU A 661 -36.47 28.99 4.72
CA GLU A 661 -36.58 27.55 4.52
C GLU A 661 -35.19 26.91 4.50
N LYS A 662 -34.97 25.92 5.37
CA LYS A 662 -33.78 25.09 5.44
C LYS A 662 -34.12 23.66 5.06
N ARG A 663 -33.29 23.06 4.21
CA ARG A 663 -33.40 21.68 3.74
C ARG A 663 -32.04 21.01 3.87
N GLU A 664 -32.02 19.86 4.52
CA GLU A 664 -30.80 19.06 4.69
C GLU A 664 -31.09 17.61 4.28
N LEU A 665 -30.24 17.07 3.42
CA LEU A 665 -30.24 15.67 3.00
C LEU A 665 -28.91 15.06 3.42
N LEU A 666 -28.93 13.94 4.14
CA LEU A 666 -27.75 13.16 4.50
C LEU A 666 -27.97 11.70 4.15
N ILE A 667 -26.95 11.06 3.59
CA ILE A 667 -26.98 9.65 3.21
C ILE A 667 -25.85 8.92 3.92
N PHE A 668 -26.21 7.89 4.68
CA PHE A 668 -25.29 7.05 5.44
C PHE A 668 -25.35 5.62 4.91
N VAL A 669 -24.23 4.89 5.00
CA VAL A 669 -24.20 3.45 4.75
C VAL A 669 -23.44 2.72 5.84
N THR A 670 -23.86 1.51 6.16
CA THR A 670 -23.25 0.64 7.16
C THR A 670 -23.24 -0.80 6.61
N PRO A 671 -22.10 -1.30 6.13
CA PRO A 671 -21.96 -2.71 5.78
C PRO A 671 -21.65 -3.55 7.02
N ARG A 672 -22.14 -4.79 7.04
CA ARG A 672 -21.81 -5.78 8.06
C ARG A 672 -21.64 -7.15 7.42
N ILE A 673 -20.49 -7.76 7.62
CA ILE A 673 -20.23 -9.16 7.22
C ILE A 673 -21.03 -10.06 8.15
N ILE A 674 -21.87 -10.93 7.59
CA ILE A 674 -22.61 -11.93 8.35
C ILE A 674 -21.66 -13.10 8.60
N THR A 675 -21.21 -13.25 9.84
CA THR A 675 -20.53 -14.46 10.30
C THR A 675 -21.57 -15.44 10.80
N GLU A 676 -21.53 -16.69 10.33
CA GLU A 676 -22.29 -17.79 10.92
C GLU A 676 -21.76 -18.07 12.34
N THR A 677 -22.24 -17.32 13.33
CA THR A 677 -22.20 -17.77 14.72
C THR A 677 -23.53 -18.45 15.01
N LEU A 678 -23.54 -19.77 14.85
CA LEU A 678 -24.55 -20.64 15.46
C LEU A 678 -24.30 -20.78 16.96
#